data_AF-F0ZXT5-F1
#
_entry.id   AF-F0ZXT5-F1
#
_cell.length_a   1.000
_cell.length_b   1.000
_cell.length_c   1.000
_cell.angle_alpha   90.00
_cell.angle_beta   90.00
_cell.angle_gamma   90.00
#
_symmetry.space_group_name_H-M   'P 1'
#
loop_
_entity.id
_entity.type
_entity.pdbx_description
1 polymer ?
#
loop_
_entity_poly.entity_id
_entity_poly.type
_entity_poly.pdbx_seq_one_letter_code
_entity_poly.pdbx_strand_id
1 'polypeptide(L)'
;MNNKRSIEALDDDNNKNKKNKKNHSDDENKPKQIISYFNSDFDKEYNEFIKKDYNKLKREDIKEFANKIGINSIGKKCVIYKRVSEFFGAQQTLAIEKQEKESINSFNKDTAQLKFKDIAPHETLFWAIFRNKVIFKNIFSNFIFSRSFSYERLNSLNFILDRYTNGEAILKDKVKSAQNLQLILNYNYTYEIKTICETIIKDTPSNRSFYQQLFSNYSKTIKIIEFFKMAFQTSNITVLKELNHYLQTRESFSDIDVHYIQTYQSIKMIKYLNSVGFRTRIKRNYYHDNKCFFFRFSFDISSLKNLNQLIKTVECLPLLYEKIENSQMEKIKTLKKLSSKLFTQEQLKSTLNQLLMENNCFNNNNMEIITSLSFLNNNNNHDDMISFFSIKKIILKYIKLFFQIIQQHLPPEYYIFSSDKQLFLEKLRKNKFLYEILFKYTITDYQLYLEASNLLLEEKYCSGSSLFIFLKLTLARNNLELIRVIFDQHIKIFNSFFPLYNIKRDTITILNSIQSTEVLDYFYNNHQSIALFRGEHNYFCFFVSNKTILKHYEELMVKLGRSFFVHNLDFWVNKDFAIGFEVFYRTDKNPIVYNTRDFHTPVINPFCQRLKSEDQVDTTIKYFKSKSYILIYSLDLKIINFYNLKVFQWLLEHAQLPLPNEIIGNQKIQLHINFINNKNQKLQPHQQRDIKFNKQTLLIEVSSVTYISLLYIFGRYETIFQIKNLSLVLFQNFKFSTEFIDQLLNNLLITKTIKIYEIKLCEIIMNLINEGNTAAIKIISLKYPQIITKHSPLNPNGIFKNSKKLLRESIKRDHVEISEILFYYISINNKEFERYIKNSSDRELFDFKLN
;
A
#
# COMPACT_ATOMS: atom_id res chain seq x y z
N MET A 1 -13.20 27.15 -35.18
CA MET A 1 -13.74 26.01 -35.94
C MET A 1 -14.81 25.35 -35.09
N ASN A 2 -16.07 25.57 -35.49
CA ASN A 2 -17.29 25.13 -34.80
C ASN A 2 -17.67 23.73 -35.27
N ASN A 3 -18.07 22.84 -34.36
CA ASN A 3 -19.05 21.80 -34.68
C ASN A 3 -19.89 21.45 -33.46
N LYS A 4 -21.07 22.07 -33.41
CA LYS A 4 -22.26 21.59 -32.69
C LYS A 4 -22.79 20.36 -33.44
N ARG A 5 -23.14 19.28 -32.75
CA ARG A 5 -24.21 18.39 -33.20
C ARG A 5 -25.13 18.01 -32.04
N SER A 6 -26.39 18.02 -32.42
CA SER A 6 -27.62 18.10 -31.66
C SER A 6 -28.11 16.74 -31.18
N ILE A 7 -28.92 16.82 -30.12
CA ILE A 7 -29.79 15.80 -29.58
C ILE A 7 -31.05 15.77 -30.44
N GLU A 8 -31.48 14.58 -30.87
CA GLU A 8 -32.87 14.32 -31.24
C GLU A 8 -33.34 13.04 -30.57
N ALA A 9 -34.44 13.19 -29.84
CA ALA A 9 -35.29 12.15 -29.32
C ALA A 9 -36.42 11.91 -30.33
N LEU A 10 -36.88 10.67 -30.44
CA LEU A 10 -38.21 10.34 -30.95
C LEU A 10 -38.78 9.19 -30.11
N ASP A 11 -39.96 9.49 -29.57
CA ASP A 11 -40.86 8.63 -28.82
C ASP A 11 -41.68 7.71 -29.75
N ASP A 12 -42.30 6.70 -29.11
CA ASP A 12 -43.54 5.97 -29.47
C ASP A 12 -43.52 5.08 -30.74
N ASP A 13 -44.15 3.91 -30.82
CA ASP A 13 -45.30 3.38 -30.08
C ASP A 13 -45.48 1.87 -30.34
N ASN A 14 -46.23 1.25 -29.43
CA ASN A 14 -47.15 0.12 -29.62
C ASN A 14 -46.71 -1.35 -29.94
N ASN A 15 -46.83 -2.17 -28.89
CA ASN A 15 -47.89 -3.18 -28.72
C ASN A 15 -48.02 -4.35 -29.74
N LYS A 16 -47.79 -5.60 -29.27
CA LYS A 16 -48.71 -6.73 -29.48
C LYS A 16 -48.38 -7.99 -28.68
N ASN A 17 -49.34 -8.34 -27.83
CA ASN A 17 -49.58 -9.66 -27.25
C ASN A 17 -49.51 -10.80 -28.29
N LYS A 18 -48.86 -11.92 -27.94
CA LYS A 18 -49.28 -13.27 -28.36
C LYS A 18 -49.02 -14.29 -27.25
N LYS A 19 -50.11 -14.69 -26.60
CA LYS A 19 -50.24 -15.99 -25.90
C LYS A 19 -50.04 -17.10 -26.93
N ASN A 20 -49.31 -18.15 -26.58
CA ASN A 20 -49.61 -19.50 -27.05
C ASN A 20 -49.23 -20.55 -26.01
N LYS A 21 -50.17 -21.48 -25.83
CA LYS A 21 -50.16 -22.63 -24.92
C LYS A 21 -49.59 -23.86 -25.65
N LYS A 22 -48.95 -24.72 -24.85
CA LYS A 22 -48.96 -26.20 -24.87
C LYS A 22 -48.17 -26.98 -25.95
N ASN A 23 -47.27 -27.82 -25.43
CA ASN A 23 -47.13 -29.30 -25.57
C ASN A 23 -45.68 -29.70 -25.95
N HIS A 24 -44.94 -30.36 -25.06
CA HIS A 24 -44.85 -31.80 -24.75
C HIS A 24 -43.65 -32.46 -25.44
N SER A 25 -42.86 -33.16 -24.61
CA SER A 25 -41.94 -34.27 -24.92
C SER A 25 -40.91 -34.09 -26.04
N ASP A 26 -39.64 -33.97 -25.65
CA ASP A 26 -38.54 -34.76 -26.22
C ASP A 26 -37.28 -34.53 -25.36
N ASP A 27 -37.10 -35.36 -24.32
CA ASP A 27 -35.94 -35.33 -23.41
C ASP A 27 -35.20 -36.69 -23.39
N GLU A 28 -35.22 -37.42 -24.51
CA GLU A 28 -34.54 -38.72 -24.63
C GLU A 28 -33.20 -38.70 -25.40
N ASN A 29 -32.76 -37.54 -25.93
CA ASN A 29 -31.55 -37.48 -26.78
C ASN A 29 -30.29 -36.88 -26.13
N LYS A 30 -30.30 -36.53 -24.85
CA LYS A 30 -29.11 -36.03 -24.14
C LYS A 30 -28.07 -37.06 -23.64
N PRO A 31 -28.31 -38.37 -23.48
CA PRO A 31 -27.27 -39.25 -22.91
C PRO A 31 -26.18 -39.70 -23.90
N LYS A 32 -26.38 -39.59 -25.22
CA LYS A 32 -25.52 -40.28 -26.20
C LYS A 32 -24.26 -39.54 -26.64
N GLN A 33 -24.14 -38.22 -26.41
CA GLN A 33 -22.95 -37.45 -26.84
C GLN A 33 -21.82 -37.38 -25.78
N ILE A 34 -22.07 -37.78 -24.53
CA ILE A 34 -21.08 -37.69 -23.42
C ILE A 34 -20.07 -38.85 -23.42
N ILE A 35 -20.33 -39.94 -24.16
CA ILE A 35 -19.56 -41.19 -24.06
C ILE A 35 -18.19 -41.13 -24.79
N SER A 36 -17.93 -40.13 -25.64
CA SER A 36 -16.79 -40.18 -26.57
C SER A 36 -15.40 -39.79 -26.03
N TYR A 37 -15.26 -39.37 -24.76
CA TYR A 37 -13.97 -38.86 -24.22
C TYR A 37 -13.30 -39.78 -23.18
N PHE A 38 -13.97 -40.82 -22.69
CA PHE A 38 -13.44 -41.68 -21.61
C PHE A 38 -12.84 -42.97 -22.17
N ASN A 39 -11.57 -42.90 -22.59
CA ASN A 39 -10.80 -44.01 -23.16
C ASN A 39 -9.63 -44.43 -22.26
N SER A 40 -9.78 -44.36 -20.93
CA SER A 40 -8.83 -45.02 -20.01
C SER A 40 -9.30 -46.45 -19.71
N ASP A 41 -8.38 -47.41 -19.60
CA ASP A 41 -8.71 -48.80 -19.21
C ASP A 41 -9.44 -48.86 -17.86
N PHE A 42 -9.22 -47.86 -16.99
CA PHE A 42 -9.89 -47.69 -15.71
C PHE A 42 -11.39 -47.38 -15.86
N ASP A 43 -11.79 -46.60 -16.86
CA ASP A 43 -13.19 -46.25 -17.12
C ASP A 43 -13.98 -47.41 -17.72
N LYS A 44 -13.33 -48.28 -18.49
CA LYS A 44 -13.93 -49.53 -18.97
C LYS A 44 -14.28 -50.44 -17.80
N GLU A 45 -13.34 -50.61 -16.88
CA GLU A 45 -13.53 -51.45 -15.69
C GLU A 45 -14.66 -50.93 -14.79
N TYR A 46 -14.78 -49.61 -14.63
CA TYR A 46 -15.91 -48.98 -13.94
C TYR A 46 -17.25 -49.15 -14.67
N ASN A 47 -17.29 -48.90 -15.98
CA ASN A 47 -18.51 -49.05 -16.75
C ASN A 47 -19.00 -50.50 -16.76
N GLU A 48 -18.08 -51.47 -16.78
CA GLU A 48 -18.42 -52.88 -16.56
C GLU A 48 -18.90 -53.16 -15.14
N PHE A 49 -18.32 -52.51 -14.14
CA PHE A 49 -18.71 -52.66 -12.74
C PHE A 49 -20.13 -52.12 -12.48
N ILE A 50 -20.50 -50.95 -13.00
CA ILE A 50 -21.86 -50.38 -12.84
C ILE A 50 -22.92 -51.06 -13.69
N LYS A 51 -22.55 -51.61 -14.86
CA LYS A 51 -23.48 -52.39 -15.69
C LYS A 51 -23.87 -53.71 -15.04
N LYS A 52 -23.06 -54.22 -14.10
CA LYS A 52 -23.43 -55.39 -13.31
C LYS A 52 -24.53 -55.00 -12.32
N ASP A 53 -25.65 -55.69 -12.42
CA ASP A 53 -26.74 -55.57 -11.45
C ASP A 53 -26.19 -55.72 -10.03
N TYR A 54 -26.46 -54.73 -9.18
CA TYR A 54 -26.04 -54.71 -7.77
C TYR A 54 -26.37 -56.03 -7.07
N ASN A 55 -27.50 -56.66 -7.39
CA ASN A 55 -27.90 -57.92 -6.78
C ASN A 55 -26.97 -59.09 -7.16
N LYS A 56 -26.34 -59.03 -8.33
CA LYS A 56 -25.43 -60.06 -8.87
C LYS A 56 -23.98 -59.91 -8.42
N LEU A 57 -23.55 -58.71 -7.98
CA LEU A 57 -22.19 -58.48 -7.50
C LEU A 57 -21.95 -59.18 -6.15
N LYS A 58 -20.84 -59.89 -5.96
CA LYS A 58 -20.48 -60.37 -4.61
C LYS A 58 -19.93 -59.21 -3.79
N ARG A 59 -20.08 -59.29 -2.47
CA ARG A 59 -19.59 -58.22 -1.57
C ARG A 59 -18.07 -58.09 -1.69
N GLU A 60 -17.39 -59.20 -1.92
CA GLU A 60 -15.94 -59.32 -2.07
C GLU A 60 -15.48 -58.56 -3.32
N ASP A 61 -16.15 -58.74 -4.45
CA ASP A 61 -15.86 -58.01 -5.71
C ASP A 61 -15.99 -56.49 -5.53
N ILE A 62 -17.04 -56.04 -4.81
CA ILE A 62 -17.26 -54.62 -4.52
C ILE A 62 -16.18 -54.08 -3.58
N LYS A 63 -15.74 -54.88 -2.60
CA LYS A 63 -14.66 -54.50 -1.67
C LYS A 63 -13.31 -54.41 -2.37
N GLU A 64 -12.99 -55.38 -3.21
CA GLU A 64 -11.77 -55.43 -3.99
C GLU A 64 -11.71 -54.22 -4.93
N PHE A 65 -12.80 -53.95 -5.64
CA PHE A 65 -12.90 -52.78 -6.51
C PHE A 65 -12.78 -51.47 -5.72
N ALA A 66 -13.47 -51.34 -4.58
CA ALA A 66 -13.35 -50.17 -3.69
C ALA A 66 -11.91 -49.97 -3.19
N ASN A 67 -11.23 -51.05 -2.77
CA ASN A 67 -9.83 -50.98 -2.33
C ASN A 67 -8.89 -50.59 -3.48
N LYS A 68 -9.12 -51.12 -4.68
CA LYS A 68 -8.34 -50.81 -5.89
C LYS A 68 -8.38 -49.32 -6.22
N ILE A 69 -9.53 -48.67 -6.01
CA ILE A 69 -9.73 -47.23 -6.27
C ILE A 69 -9.53 -46.35 -5.02
N GLY A 70 -9.01 -46.91 -3.92
CA GLY A 70 -8.70 -46.17 -2.71
C GLY A 70 -9.91 -45.74 -1.85
N ILE A 71 -11.09 -46.32 -2.08
CA ILE A 71 -12.31 -46.05 -1.31
C ILE A 71 -12.43 -47.02 -0.14
N ASN A 72 -12.91 -46.51 1.00
CA ASN A 72 -13.17 -47.31 2.18
C ASN A 72 -14.20 -48.44 1.91
N SER A 73 -13.72 -49.68 1.93
CA SER A 73 -14.47 -50.91 1.66
C SER A 73 -15.22 -51.50 2.87
N ILE A 74 -15.41 -50.72 3.94
CA ILE A 74 -16.06 -51.20 5.15
C ILE A 74 -17.52 -50.79 5.21
N GLY A 75 -18.36 -51.79 5.50
CA GLY A 75 -19.78 -51.64 5.67
C GLY A 75 -20.54 -52.81 5.04
N LYS A 76 -21.87 -52.71 5.04
CA LYS A 76 -22.74 -53.60 4.27
C LYS A 76 -22.48 -53.41 2.78
N LYS A 77 -22.75 -54.45 1.98
CA LYS A 77 -22.58 -54.45 0.50
C LYS A 77 -23.13 -53.19 -0.17
N CYS A 78 -24.34 -52.76 0.21
CA CYS A 78 -24.99 -51.56 -0.32
C CYS A 78 -24.24 -50.26 0.00
N VAL A 79 -23.64 -50.17 1.17
CA VAL A 79 -22.90 -48.96 1.60
C VAL A 79 -21.61 -48.81 0.80
N ILE A 80 -20.90 -49.92 0.58
CA ILE A 80 -19.66 -49.90 -0.20
C ILE A 80 -19.98 -49.58 -1.65
N TYR A 81 -21.01 -50.22 -2.23
CA TYR A 81 -21.47 -49.93 -3.58
C TYR A 81 -21.88 -48.47 -3.76
N LYS A 82 -22.63 -47.91 -2.80
CA LYS A 82 -23.05 -46.50 -2.82
C LYS A 82 -21.85 -45.56 -2.82
N ARG A 83 -20.82 -45.80 -1.99
CA ARG A 83 -19.59 -44.98 -1.98
C ARG A 83 -18.82 -45.05 -3.29
N VAL A 84 -18.70 -46.25 -3.86
CA VAL A 84 -18.07 -46.44 -5.19
C VAL A 84 -18.85 -45.64 -6.23
N SER A 85 -20.17 -45.78 -6.28
CA SER A 85 -21.04 -45.04 -7.20
C SER A 85 -20.95 -43.52 -7.02
N GLU A 86 -20.92 -43.02 -5.78
CA GLU A 86 -20.80 -41.60 -5.46
C GLU A 86 -19.44 -41.02 -5.85
N PHE A 87 -18.34 -41.75 -5.59
CA PHE A 87 -17.00 -41.34 -5.98
C PHE A 87 -16.88 -41.15 -7.49
N PHE A 88 -17.40 -42.08 -8.27
CA PHE A 88 -17.38 -41.95 -9.72
C PHE A 88 -18.36 -40.90 -10.22
N GLY A 89 -19.53 -40.73 -9.59
CA GLY A 89 -20.41 -39.60 -9.86
C GLY A 89 -19.70 -38.25 -9.67
N ALA A 90 -18.88 -38.12 -8.62
CA ALA A 90 -18.07 -36.94 -8.38
C ALA A 90 -16.96 -36.78 -9.44
N GLN A 91 -16.25 -37.85 -9.82
CA GLN A 91 -15.26 -37.82 -10.89
C GLN A 91 -15.86 -37.42 -12.25
N GLN A 92 -17.04 -37.95 -12.58
CA GLN A 92 -17.77 -37.62 -13.80
C GLN A 92 -18.24 -36.17 -13.78
N THR A 93 -18.77 -35.69 -12.64
CA THR A 93 -19.14 -34.27 -12.47
C THR A 93 -17.93 -33.37 -12.63
N LEU A 94 -16.78 -33.72 -12.07
CA LEU A 94 -15.53 -32.96 -12.22
C LEU A 94 -15.02 -32.97 -13.67
N ALA A 95 -15.15 -34.09 -14.38
CA ALA A 95 -14.79 -34.19 -15.78
C ALA A 95 -15.72 -33.37 -16.67
N ILE A 96 -17.03 -33.39 -16.39
CA ILE A 96 -18.03 -32.51 -17.04
C ILE A 96 -17.71 -31.05 -16.71
N GLU A 97 -17.44 -30.70 -15.46
CA GLU A 97 -17.11 -29.32 -15.06
C GLU A 97 -15.80 -28.86 -15.72
N LYS A 98 -14.82 -29.76 -15.88
CA LYS A 98 -13.58 -29.49 -16.63
C LYS A 98 -13.86 -29.30 -18.12
N GLN A 99 -14.73 -30.12 -18.71
CA GLN A 99 -15.16 -29.98 -20.11
C GLN A 99 -16.02 -28.72 -20.31
N GLU A 100 -16.88 -28.35 -19.36
CA GLU A 100 -17.63 -27.10 -19.36
C GLU A 100 -16.65 -25.94 -19.23
N LYS A 101 -15.65 -26.00 -18.35
CA LYS A 101 -14.59 -24.97 -18.26
C LYS A 101 -13.70 -24.91 -19.50
N GLU A 102 -13.47 -26.03 -20.18
CA GLU A 102 -12.70 -26.12 -21.43
C GLU A 102 -13.53 -25.73 -22.67
N SER A 103 -14.85 -25.95 -22.67
CA SER A 103 -15.80 -25.53 -23.72
C SER A 103 -16.32 -24.11 -23.51
N ILE A 104 -16.24 -23.59 -22.28
CA ILE A 104 -16.11 -22.16 -21.93
C ILE A 104 -14.66 -21.73 -22.24
N ASN A 105 -14.11 -22.17 -23.38
CA ASN A 105 -12.94 -21.54 -23.93
C ASN A 105 -13.37 -20.13 -24.35
N SER A 106 -12.82 -19.12 -23.67
CA SER A 106 -13.10 -17.71 -23.93
C SER A 106 -12.73 -17.23 -25.35
N PHE A 107 -12.19 -18.12 -26.19
CA PHE A 107 -11.80 -17.84 -27.56
C PHE A 107 -12.96 -17.93 -28.57
N ASN A 108 -14.07 -18.62 -28.26
CA ASN A 108 -15.18 -18.86 -29.21
C ASN A 108 -16.50 -18.13 -28.89
N LYS A 109 -16.54 -17.29 -27.85
CA LYS A 109 -17.66 -16.34 -27.65
C LYS A 109 -17.19 -14.97 -28.13
N ASP A 110 -18.08 -14.23 -28.80
CA ASP A 110 -17.89 -12.81 -29.11
C ASP A 110 -17.27 -12.13 -27.89
N THR A 111 -15.99 -11.78 -28.00
CA THR A 111 -15.24 -11.24 -26.88
C THR A 111 -16.01 -10.03 -26.36
N ALA A 112 -16.26 -9.97 -25.04
CA ALA A 112 -16.87 -8.81 -24.43
C ALA A 112 -16.12 -7.56 -24.88
N GLN A 113 -16.74 -6.78 -25.76
CA GLN A 113 -16.14 -5.59 -26.33
C GLN A 113 -15.74 -4.68 -25.16
N LEU A 114 -14.52 -4.16 -25.20
CA LEU A 114 -14.08 -3.14 -24.26
C LEU A 114 -15.08 -1.99 -24.35
N LYS A 115 -15.84 -1.74 -23.29
CA LYS A 115 -16.87 -0.67 -23.25
C LYS A 115 -16.26 0.75 -23.32
N PHE A 116 -14.94 0.87 -23.22
CA PHE A 116 -14.21 2.12 -23.37
C PHE A 116 -13.89 2.31 -24.85
N LYS A 117 -14.48 3.32 -25.49
CA LYS A 117 -14.31 3.59 -26.93
C LYS A 117 -13.03 4.40 -27.24
N ASP A 118 -12.43 5.03 -26.24
CA ASP A 118 -11.28 5.94 -26.37
C ASP A 118 -10.07 5.40 -25.60
N ILE A 119 -9.53 4.26 -26.03
CA ILE A 119 -8.32 3.69 -25.44
C ILE A 119 -7.16 3.88 -26.42
N ALA A 120 -5.99 4.26 -25.92
CA ALA A 120 -4.80 4.36 -26.76
C ALA A 120 -4.48 3.00 -27.41
N PRO A 121 -3.99 2.96 -28.67
CA PRO A 121 -3.76 1.69 -29.39
C PRO A 121 -2.89 0.68 -28.65
N HIS A 122 -1.88 1.16 -27.91
CA HIS A 122 -0.99 0.30 -27.11
C HIS A 122 -1.72 -0.34 -25.92
N GLU A 123 -2.72 0.32 -25.34
CA GLU A 123 -3.50 -0.21 -24.24
C GLU A 123 -4.55 -1.22 -24.76
N THR A 124 -5.09 -1.03 -25.96
CA THR A 124 -5.86 -2.08 -26.67
C THR A 124 -5.04 -3.34 -26.88
N LEU A 125 -3.78 -3.19 -27.32
CA LEU A 125 -2.83 -4.29 -27.46
C LEU A 125 -2.51 -4.95 -26.10
N PHE A 126 -2.30 -4.15 -25.05
CA PHE A 126 -2.10 -4.64 -23.69
C PHE A 126 -3.29 -5.51 -23.25
N TRP A 127 -4.52 -5.04 -23.41
CA TRP A 127 -5.72 -5.80 -23.03
C TRP A 127 -5.92 -7.04 -23.90
N ALA A 128 -5.58 -7.00 -25.19
CA ALA A 128 -5.63 -8.15 -26.08
C ALA A 128 -4.62 -9.24 -25.66
N ILE A 129 -3.39 -8.84 -25.33
CA ILE A 129 -2.35 -9.72 -24.79
C ILE A 129 -2.77 -10.28 -23.43
N PHE A 130 -3.28 -9.42 -22.54
CA PHE A 130 -3.68 -9.79 -21.19
C PHE A 130 -4.85 -10.79 -21.16
N ARG A 131 -5.82 -10.63 -22.06
CA ARG A 131 -6.96 -11.55 -22.19
C ARG A 131 -6.59 -12.86 -22.88
N ASN A 132 -5.55 -12.88 -23.71
CA ASN A 132 -5.09 -14.10 -24.34
C ASN A 132 -4.25 -14.92 -23.33
N LYS A 133 -4.88 -15.90 -22.67
CA LYS A 133 -4.23 -16.73 -21.64
C LYS A 133 -2.93 -17.39 -22.12
N VAL A 134 -2.82 -17.77 -23.39
CA VAL A 134 -1.62 -18.43 -23.94
C VAL A 134 -0.49 -17.42 -24.12
N ILE A 135 -0.77 -16.29 -24.77
CA ILE A 135 0.23 -15.22 -24.96
C ILE A 135 0.62 -14.62 -23.61
N PHE A 136 -0.35 -14.36 -22.73
CA PHE A 136 -0.09 -13.93 -21.36
C PHE A 136 0.81 -14.93 -20.63
N LYS A 137 0.46 -16.22 -20.64
CA LYS A 137 1.29 -17.25 -20.01
C LYS A 137 2.67 -17.32 -20.64
N ASN A 138 2.82 -17.18 -21.95
CA ASN A 138 4.12 -17.21 -22.62
C ASN A 138 4.96 -15.96 -22.32
N ILE A 139 4.40 -14.76 -22.41
CA ILE A 139 5.09 -13.49 -22.11
C ILE A 139 5.49 -13.42 -20.64
N PHE A 140 4.60 -13.81 -19.73
CA PHE A 140 4.83 -13.73 -18.29
C PHE A 140 5.42 -15.02 -17.69
N SER A 141 5.60 -16.10 -18.47
CA SER A 141 6.31 -17.32 -18.01
C SER A 141 7.76 -17.03 -17.66
N ASN A 142 8.38 -16.07 -18.35
CA ASN A 142 9.73 -15.58 -18.09
C ASN A 142 9.78 -14.48 -17.03
N PHE A 143 8.63 -14.06 -16.48
CA PHE A 143 8.62 -13.17 -15.34
C PHE A 143 9.03 -14.00 -14.13
N ILE A 144 10.30 -13.90 -13.75
CA ILE A 144 10.94 -14.70 -12.67
C ILE A 144 10.15 -14.60 -11.36
N PHE A 145 9.39 -13.52 -11.19
CA PHE A 145 8.53 -13.30 -10.04
C PHE A 145 7.03 -13.53 -10.28
N SER A 146 6.60 -14.11 -11.40
CA SER A 146 5.18 -14.42 -11.65
C SER A 146 4.58 -15.28 -10.54
N ARG A 147 5.40 -16.14 -9.93
CA ARG A 147 5.06 -16.98 -8.76
C ARG A 147 4.94 -16.18 -7.45
N SER A 148 5.71 -15.11 -7.32
CA SER A 148 5.76 -14.26 -6.11
C SER A 148 4.75 -13.11 -6.15
N PHE A 149 4.45 -12.59 -7.36
CA PHE A 149 3.57 -11.44 -7.62
C PHE A 149 2.49 -11.78 -8.66
N SER A 150 1.77 -12.89 -8.45
CA SER A 150 0.59 -13.18 -9.26
C SER A 150 -0.56 -12.24 -8.89
N TYR A 151 -1.49 -12.02 -9.82
CA TYR A 151 -2.65 -11.18 -9.55
C TYR A 151 -3.45 -11.70 -8.35
N GLU A 152 -3.56 -13.02 -8.18
CA GLU A 152 -4.24 -13.68 -7.06
C GLU A 152 -3.58 -13.35 -5.70
N ARG A 153 -2.26 -13.16 -5.67
CA ARG A 153 -1.51 -12.78 -4.44
C ARG A 153 -1.63 -11.31 -4.09
N LEU A 154 -2.19 -10.48 -4.97
CA LEU A 154 -2.57 -9.09 -4.66
C LEU A 154 -3.86 -9.09 -3.82
N ASN A 155 -3.70 -9.40 -2.54
CA ASN A 155 -4.79 -9.39 -1.57
C ASN A 155 -4.64 -8.30 -0.50
N SER A 156 -3.43 -7.81 -0.25
CA SER A 156 -3.18 -6.72 0.72
C SER A 156 -3.55 -5.37 0.11
N LEU A 157 -4.47 -4.68 0.78
CA LEU A 157 -5.00 -3.40 0.29
C LEU A 157 -3.94 -2.30 0.24
N ASN A 158 -3.16 -2.15 1.31
CA ASN A 158 -2.05 -1.17 1.34
C ASN A 158 -1.04 -1.48 0.24
N PHE A 159 -0.72 -2.76 0.02
CA PHE A 159 0.19 -3.13 -1.06
C PHE A 159 -0.38 -2.74 -2.44
N ILE A 160 -1.69 -2.97 -2.68
CA ILE A 160 -2.33 -2.61 -3.95
C ILE A 160 -2.31 -1.09 -4.15
N LEU A 161 -2.78 -0.32 -3.17
CA LEU A 161 -2.96 1.13 -3.32
C LEU A 161 -1.63 1.91 -3.26
N ASP A 162 -0.67 1.48 -2.44
CA ASP A 162 0.61 2.20 -2.28
C ASP A 162 1.62 1.87 -3.40
N ARG A 163 1.54 0.67 -4.01
CA ARG A 163 2.55 0.20 -4.99
C ARG A 163 2.14 0.36 -6.43
N TYR A 164 0.84 0.33 -6.74
CA TYR A 164 0.37 0.30 -8.12
C TYR A 164 -0.29 1.63 -8.46
N THR A 165 0.18 2.27 -9.53
CA THR A 165 -0.41 3.52 -10.05
C THR A 165 -1.86 3.34 -10.48
N ASN A 166 -2.24 2.13 -10.89
CA ASN A 166 -3.62 1.70 -11.18
C ASN A 166 -4.28 0.93 -10.01
N GLY A 167 -3.80 1.09 -8.78
CA GLY A 167 -4.26 0.36 -7.60
C GLY A 167 -5.77 0.48 -7.36
N GLU A 168 -6.38 1.64 -7.62
CA GLU A 168 -7.83 1.83 -7.55
C GLU A 168 -8.59 0.87 -8.49
N ALA A 169 -8.10 0.69 -9.72
CA ALA A 169 -8.73 -0.20 -10.70
C ALA A 169 -8.58 -1.66 -10.31
N ILE A 170 -7.39 -2.06 -9.81
CA ILE A 170 -7.14 -3.41 -9.27
C ILE A 170 -8.09 -3.70 -8.12
N LEU A 171 -8.22 -2.77 -7.16
CA LEU A 171 -9.11 -2.93 -6.02
C LEU A 171 -10.58 -3.07 -6.46
N LYS A 172 -11.03 -2.24 -7.40
CA LYS A 172 -12.38 -2.34 -7.97
C LYS A 172 -12.64 -3.67 -8.64
N ASP A 173 -11.68 -4.17 -9.42
CA ASP A 173 -11.80 -5.46 -10.09
C ASP A 173 -11.84 -6.63 -9.10
N LYS A 174 -10.99 -6.58 -8.06
CA LYS A 174 -10.99 -7.55 -6.95
C LYS A 174 -12.32 -7.60 -6.22
N VAL A 175 -12.87 -6.44 -5.87
CA VAL A 175 -14.18 -6.35 -5.21
C VAL A 175 -15.29 -6.87 -6.12
N LYS A 176 -15.29 -6.46 -7.39
CA LYS A 176 -16.29 -6.88 -8.38
C LYS A 176 -16.29 -8.39 -8.61
N SER A 177 -15.12 -9.02 -8.59
CA SER A 177 -14.95 -10.46 -8.76
C SER A 177 -15.06 -11.27 -7.46
N ALA A 178 -15.36 -10.61 -6.32
CA ALA A 178 -15.40 -11.21 -4.99
C ALA A 178 -14.12 -12.02 -4.66
N GLN A 179 -12.97 -11.58 -5.18
CA GLN A 179 -11.69 -12.25 -4.93
C GLN A 179 -11.22 -11.99 -3.50
N ASN A 180 -10.33 -12.85 -2.98
CA ASN A 180 -9.83 -12.71 -1.62
C ASN A 180 -9.06 -11.38 -1.45
N LEU A 181 -9.68 -10.42 -0.76
CA LEU A 181 -9.06 -9.19 -0.29
C LEU A 181 -8.85 -9.33 1.20
N GLN A 182 -7.60 -9.25 1.62
CA GLN A 182 -7.24 -9.32 3.02
C GLN A 182 -7.44 -7.93 3.62
N LEU A 183 -8.60 -7.73 4.23
CA LEU A 183 -8.85 -6.63 5.15
C LEU A 183 -8.31 -7.10 6.51
N ILE A 184 -7.06 -6.73 6.83
CA ILE A 184 -6.35 -7.29 7.99
C ILE A 184 -7.03 -6.82 9.29
N LEU A 185 -7.70 -7.75 9.98
CA LEU A 185 -8.42 -7.53 11.25
C LEU A 185 -7.52 -7.38 12.49
N ASN A 186 -6.29 -6.88 12.34
CA ASN A 186 -5.41 -6.57 13.47
C ASN A 186 -5.55 -5.09 13.89
N TYR A 187 -4.88 -4.67 14.96
CA TYR A 187 -4.92 -3.31 15.56
C TYR A 187 -4.79 -2.11 14.58
N ASN A 188 -4.39 -2.33 13.31
CA ASN A 188 -4.29 -1.32 12.24
C ASN A 188 -5.53 -1.25 11.31
N TYR A 189 -6.70 -1.77 11.73
CA TYR A 189 -7.94 -1.79 10.95
C TYR A 189 -8.33 -0.42 10.34
N THR A 190 -8.00 0.66 11.05
CA THR A 190 -8.32 2.03 10.64
C THR A 190 -7.54 2.48 9.40
N TYR A 191 -6.31 2.00 9.18
CA TYR A 191 -5.46 2.50 8.10
C TYR A 191 -5.92 2.02 6.71
N GLU A 192 -6.23 0.73 6.55
CA GLU A 192 -6.64 0.17 5.26
C GLU A 192 -7.96 0.79 4.78
N ILE A 193 -8.97 0.82 5.64
CA ILE A 193 -10.28 1.40 5.30
C ILE A 193 -10.17 2.88 5.04
N LYS A 194 -9.40 3.61 5.86
CA LYS A 194 -9.10 5.02 5.61
C LYS A 194 -8.52 5.20 4.22
N THR A 195 -7.57 4.37 3.81
CA THR A 195 -6.94 4.45 2.49
C THR A 195 -7.96 4.23 1.36
N ILE A 196 -8.92 3.29 1.50
CA ILE A 196 -10.03 3.13 0.55
C ILE A 196 -10.86 4.43 0.48
N CYS A 197 -11.28 4.94 1.63
CA CYS A 197 -12.13 6.12 1.71
C CYS A 197 -11.44 7.39 1.19
N GLU A 198 -10.13 7.52 1.36
CA GLU A 198 -9.33 8.64 0.82
C GLU A 198 -9.14 8.53 -0.70
N THR A 199 -8.98 7.30 -1.21
CA THR A 199 -8.74 7.05 -2.63
C THR A 199 -10.03 7.18 -3.46
N ILE A 200 -11.11 6.52 -3.04
CA ILE A 200 -12.36 6.39 -3.81
C ILE A 200 -13.41 7.38 -3.25
N ILE A 201 -13.13 8.68 -3.38
CA ILE A 201 -13.91 9.76 -2.74
C ILE A 201 -15.01 10.38 -3.62
N LYS A 202 -14.90 10.25 -4.94
CA LYS A 202 -15.82 10.93 -5.87
C LYS A 202 -17.19 10.25 -5.89
N ASP A 203 -18.24 11.07 -5.84
CA ASP A 203 -19.63 10.62 -5.90
C ASP A 203 -20.08 10.31 -7.34
N THR A 204 -19.59 9.18 -7.86
CA THR A 204 -19.91 8.68 -9.21
C THR A 204 -20.69 7.36 -9.13
N PRO A 205 -21.52 7.02 -10.13
CA PRO A 205 -22.23 5.74 -10.17
C PRO A 205 -21.31 4.52 -10.03
N SER A 206 -20.12 4.57 -10.65
CA SER A 206 -19.13 3.50 -10.56
C SER A 206 -18.60 3.31 -9.13
N ASN A 207 -18.33 4.40 -8.40
CA ASN A 207 -17.84 4.33 -7.01
C ASN A 207 -18.93 3.86 -6.05
N ARG A 208 -20.18 4.29 -6.24
CA ARG A 208 -21.33 3.78 -5.47
C ARG A 208 -21.50 2.28 -5.66
N SER A 209 -21.48 1.81 -6.92
CA SER A 209 -21.56 0.38 -7.25
C SER A 209 -20.40 -0.41 -6.63
N PHE A 210 -19.18 0.16 -6.62
CA PHE A 210 -18.04 -0.43 -5.93
C PHE A 210 -18.30 -0.62 -4.43
N TYR A 211 -18.78 0.40 -3.71
CA TYR A 211 -19.06 0.29 -2.27
C TYR A 211 -20.19 -0.68 -1.96
N GLN A 212 -21.25 -0.70 -2.78
CA GLN A 212 -22.32 -1.70 -2.66
C GLN A 212 -21.78 -3.12 -2.80
N GLN A 213 -20.93 -3.38 -3.79
CA GLN A 213 -20.29 -4.67 -3.98
C GLN A 213 -19.32 -4.99 -2.84
N LEU A 214 -18.56 -4.01 -2.35
CA LEU A 214 -17.65 -4.18 -1.22
C LEU A 214 -18.41 -4.60 0.05
N PHE A 215 -19.47 -3.89 0.40
CA PHE A 215 -20.25 -4.21 1.60
C PHE A 215 -21.04 -5.51 1.46
N SER A 216 -21.50 -5.86 0.26
CA SER A 216 -22.17 -7.13 0.00
C SER A 216 -21.19 -8.32 0.06
N ASN A 217 -20.14 -8.29 -0.77
CA ASN A 217 -19.22 -9.41 -0.97
C ASN A 217 -18.33 -9.68 0.26
N TYR A 218 -18.08 -8.66 1.08
CA TYR A 218 -17.20 -8.73 2.25
C TYR A 218 -17.91 -8.42 3.57
N SER A 219 -19.25 -8.50 3.60
CA SER A 219 -20.10 -8.24 4.78
C SER A 219 -19.64 -8.96 6.06
N LYS A 220 -19.11 -10.18 5.93
CA LYS A 220 -18.61 -10.98 7.08
C LYS A 220 -17.29 -10.48 7.64
N THR A 221 -16.45 -9.90 6.79
CA THR A 221 -15.10 -9.44 7.14
C THR A 221 -15.07 -7.96 7.50
N ILE A 222 -16.03 -7.18 7.01
CA ILE A 222 -16.10 -5.74 7.21
C ILE A 222 -17.00 -5.39 8.38
N LYS A 223 -16.44 -4.64 9.34
CA LYS A 223 -17.22 -3.88 10.33
C LYS A 223 -17.71 -2.57 9.70
N ILE A 224 -19.01 -2.47 9.47
CA ILE A 224 -19.67 -1.30 8.86
C ILE A 224 -19.43 -0.02 9.68
N ILE A 225 -19.49 -0.11 11.01
CA ILE A 225 -19.24 1.03 11.92
C ILE A 225 -17.88 1.69 11.69
N GLU A 226 -16.87 0.90 11.38
CA GLU A 226 -15.53 1.42 11.15
C GLU A 226 -15.39 2.05 9.76
N PHE A 227 -16.08 1.53 8.73
CA PHE A 227 -16.23 2.25 7.46
C PHE A 227 -16.95 3.58 7.64
N PHE A 228 -17.98 3.62 8.49
CA PHE A 228 -18.66 4.86 8.81
C PHE A 228 -17.71 5.85 9.50
N LYS A 229 -16.97 5.42 10.54
CA LYS A 229 -15.94 6.23 11.22
C LYS A 229 -14.91 6.77 10.25
N MET A 230 -14.35 5.91 9.39
CA MET A 230 -13.33 6.32 8.42
C MET A 230 -13.90 7.22 7.31
N ALA A 231 -15.12 6.96 6.83
CA ALA A 231 -15.81 7.83 5.87
C ALA A 231 -16.07 9.21 6.46
N PHE A 232 -16.43 9.26 7.74
CA PHE A 232 -16.58 10.50 8.49
C PHE A 232 -15.23 11.23 8.62
N GLN A 233 -14.18 10.55 9.07
CA GLN A 233 -12.82 11.09 9.18
C GLN A 233 -12.24 11.61 7.86
N THR A 234 -12.56 10.95 6.75
CA THR A 234 -12.08 11.30 5.40
C THR A 234 -13.04 12.21 4.64
N SER A 235 -14.17 12.57 5.24
CA SER A 235 -15.24 13.36 4.60
C SER A 235 -15.78 12.74 3.29
N ASN A 236 -15.78 11.41 3.20
CA ASN A 236 -16.23 10.66 2.03
C ASN A 236 -17.75 10.49 2.03
N ILE A 237 -18.43 11.47 1.42
CA ILE A 237 -19.89 11.51 1.29
C ILE A 237 -20.43 10.30 0.51
N THR A 238 -19.68 9.78 -0.45
CA THR A 238 -20.12 8.63 -1.27
C THR A 238 -20.30 7.40 -0.40
N VAL A 239 -19.34 7.10 0.47
CA VAL A 239 -19.47 6.00 1.42
C VAL A 239 -20.62 6.22 2.38
N LEU A 240 -20.77 7.43 2.93
CA LEU A 240 -21.86 7.75 3.86
C LEU A 240 -23.25 7.57 3.22
N LYS A 241 -23.39 7.90 1.93
CA LYS A 241 -24.62 7.66 1.17
C LYS A 241 -24.95 6.18 1.05
N GLU A 242 -23.98 5.36 0.69
CA GLU A 242 -24.18 3.90 0.59
C GLU A 242 -24.42 3.27 1.97
N LEU A 243 -23.78 3.80 3.01
CA LEU A 243 -23.97 3.32 4.37
C LEU A 243 -25.31 3.76 4.98
N ASN A 244 -25.95 4.82 4.49
CA ASN A 244 -27.18 5.38 5.08
C ASN A 244 -28.30 4.34 5.27
N HIS A 245 -28.40 3.36 4.37
CA HIS A 245 -29.35 2.25 4.50
C HIS A 245 -29.07 1.35 5.72
N TYR A 246 -27.79 1.19 6.08
CA TYR A 246 -27.35 0.43 7.25
C TYR A 246 -27.47 1.26 8.55
N LEU A 247 -27.41 2.60 8.48
CA LEU A 247 -27.52 3.47 9.67
C LEU A 247 -28.92 3.48 10.26
N GLN A 248 -29.95 3.20 9.45
CA GLN A 248 -31.32 3.15 9.91
C GLN A 248 -31.59 1.93 10.81
N THR A 249 -30.73 0.90 10.79
CA THR A 249 -31.13 -0.41 11.29
C THR A 249 -30.66 -0.79 12.68
N ARG A 250 -29.52 -0.38 13.28
CA ARG A 250 -29.22 -0.88 14.67
C ARG A 250 -28.06 -0.37 15.54
N GLU A 251 -27.23 0.62 15.21
CA GLU A 251 -26.05 0.93 16.05
C GLU A 251 -26.03 2.37 16.61
N SER A 252 -25.70 2.51 17.90
CA SER A 252 -25.43 3.80 18.52
C SER A 252 -24.04 4.30 18.10
N PHE A 253 -23.97 5.44 17.42
CA PHE A 253 -22.71 6.07 16.99
C PHE A 253 -22.01 6.88 18.11
N SER A 254 -22.25 6.50 19.37
CA SER A 254 -21.76 7.23 20.56
C SER A 254 -20.23 7.31 20.62
N ASP A 255 -19.53 6.39 19.96
CA ASP A 255 -18.08 6.21 20.04
C ASP A 255 -17.32 6.88 18.89
N ILE A 256 -17.96 7.80 18.16
CA ILE A 256 -17.29 8.56 17.11
C ILE A 256 -16.64 9.79 17.73
N ASP A 257 -15.30 9.75 17.77
CA ASP A 257 -14.47 10.85 18.24
C ASP A 257 -14.82 12.17 17.55
N VAL A 258 -14.48 13.27 18.23
CA VAL A 258 -14.62 14.63 17.70
C VAL A 258 -13.94 14.73 16.34
N HIS A 259 -14.71 15.04 15.30
CA HIS A 259 -14.18 15.17 13.95
C HIS A 259 -13.68 16.57 13.67
N TYR A 260 -12.52 16.64 13.01
CA TYR A 260 -11.88 17.88 12.65
C TYR A 260 -12.35 18.37 11.28
N ILE A 261 -13.04 19.51 11.25
CA ILE A 261 -13.44 20.16 9.99
C ILE A 261 -12.19 20.82 9.41
N GLN A 262 -11.56 20.15 8.47
CA GLN A 262 -10.31 20.57 7.83
C GLN A 262 -10.51 21.12 6.43
N THR A 263 -11.55 20.65 5.71
CA THR A 263 -11.73 20.96 4.28
C THR A 263 -13.16 21.35 3.96
N TYR A 264 -13.37 21.92 2.77
CA TYR A 264 -14.71 22.17 2.25
C TYR A 264 -15.51 20.88 2.00
N GLN A 265 -14.85 19.73 1.78
CA GLN A 265 -15.54 18.44 1.68
C GLN A 265 -16.18 18.05 3.02
N SER A 266 -15.51 18.33 4.15
CA SER A 266 -16.06 18.11 5.50
C SER A 266 -17.35 18.91 5.73
N ILE A 267 -17.41 20.14 5.23
CA ILE A 267 -18.62 20.97 5.31
C ILE A 267 -19.75 20.38 4.47
N LYS A 268 -19.46 19.93 3.25
CA LYS A 268 -20.45 19.23 2.41
C LYS A 268 -20.97 17.96 3.07
N MET A 269 -20.09 17.22 3.73
CA MET A 269 -20.45 16.02 4.49
C MET A 269 -21.41 16.38 5.61
N ILE A 270 -21.11 17.40 6.41
CA ILE A 270 -22.02 17.84 7.49
C ILE A 270 -23.38 18.24 6.94
N LYS A 271 -23.41 19.02 5.84
CA LYS A 271 -24.67 19.38 5.19
C LYS A 271 -25.47 18.14 4.77
N TYR A 272 -24.79 17.12 4.24
CA TYR A 272 -25.42 15.84 3.90
C TYR A 272 -25.95 15.11 5.15
N LEU A 273 -25.16 15.00 6.21
CA LEU A 273 -25.57 14.36 7.47
C LEU A 273 -26.79 15.04 8.08
N ASN A 274 -26.81 16.37 8.11
CA ASN A 274 -27.98 17.16 8.52
C ASN A 274 -29.20 16.88 7.65
N SER A 275 -29.02 16.74 6.33
CA SER A 275 -30.11 16.45 5.40
C SER A 275 -30.73 15.05 5.57
N VAL A 276 -30.00 14.10 6.16
CA VAL A 276 -30.51 12.75 6.47
C VAL A 276 -30.88 12.58 7.95
N GLY A 277 -30.96 13.68 8.71
CA GLY A 277 -31.50 13.70 10.07
C GLY A 277 -30.49 13.51 11.21
N PHE A 278 -29.18 13.47 10.93
CA PHE A 278 -28.18 13.57 12.01
C PHE A 278 -28.10 15.01 12.50
N ARG A 279 -28.01 15.20 13.82
CA ARG A 279 -27.78 16.52 14.40
C ARG A 279 -26.29 16.75 14.52
N THR A 280 -25.76 17.81 13.93
CA THR A 280 -24.37 18.21 14.14
C THR A 280 -24.29 19.31 15.19
N ARG A 281 -23.51 19.12 16.26
CA ARG A 281 -23.27 20.15 17.27
C ARG A 281 -21.78 20.45 17.40
N ILE A 282 -21.47 21.70 17.70
CA ILE A 282 -20.12 22.13 18.03
C ILE A 282 -20.01 22.13 19.56
N LYS A 283 -19.01 21.44 20.08
CA LYS A 283 -18.92 21.04 21.50
C LYS A 283 -18.96 22.26 22.44
N ARG A 284 -19.95 22.30 23.34
CA ARG A 284 -19.84 23.05 24.61
C ARG A 284 -20.24 22.23 25.85
N ASN A 285 -21.20 21.29 25.76
CA ASN A 285 -21.60 20.42 26.90
C ASN A 285 -21.79 18.95 26.47
N TYR A 286 -21.35 18.02 27.32
CA TYR A 286 -21.43 16.57 27.13
C TYR A 286 -22.83 16.06 27.53
N TYR A 287 -23.73 15.90 26.57
CA TYR A 287 -24.93 15.07 26.77
C TYR A 287 -24.98 14.00 25.67
N HIS A 288 -25.26 12.77 26.08
CA HIS A 288 -25.31 11.57 25.25
C HIS A 288 -26.58 11.54 24.39
N ASP A 289 -26.62 12.32 23.31
CA ASP A 289 -27.61 12.14 22.24
C ASP A 289 -26.97 11.24 21.15
N ASN A 290 -27.51 10.03 20.97
CA ASN A 290 -26.99 9.01 20.05
C ASN A 290 -26.99 9.42 18.57
N LYS A 291 -27.62 10.55 18.21
CA LYS A 291 -27.63 11.11 16.85
C LYS A 291 -26.89 12.44 16.73
N CYS A 292 -26.05 12.77 17.72
CA CYS A 292 -25.31 14.02 17.75
C CYS A 292 -23.82 13.81 17.45
N PHE A 293 -23.31 14.43 16.38
CA PHE A 293 -21.87 14.44 16.09
C PHE A 293 -21.21 15.71 16.60
N PHE A 294 -20.02 15.57 17.20
CA PHE A 294 -19.20 16.68 17.66
C PHE A 294 -18.13 17.04 16.65
N PHE A 295 -18.07 18.32 16.31
CA PHE A 295 -17.04 18.85 15.40
C PHE A 295 -16.13 19.85 16.09
N ARG A 296 -14.86 19.86 15.69
CA ARG A 296 -13.89 20.89 16.01
C ARG A 296 -13.34 21.44 14.71
N PHE A 297 -13.32 22.76 14.54
CA PHE A 297 -12.65 23.33 13.38
C PHE A 297 -11.13 23.22 13.56
N SER A 298 -10.43 22.83 12.50
CA SER A 298 -8.97 22.97 12.37
C SER A 298 -8.70 23.31 10.91
N PHE A 299 -9.30 24.40 10.47
CA PHE A 299 -9.45 24.69 9.06
C PHE A 299 -8.23 25.44 8.54
N ASP A 300 -7.55 24.88 7.55
CA ASP A 300 -6.43 25.52 6.86
C ASP A 300 -6.96 26.22 5.60
N ILE A 301 -6.76 27.54 5.48
CA ILE A 301 -7.18 28.31 4.30
C ILE A 301 -6.53 27.75 3.03
N SER A 302 -5.29 27.26 3.13
CA SER A 302 -4.57 26.71 1.99
C SER A 302 -5.17 25.40 1.46
N SER A 303 -6.08 24.75 2.21
CA SER A 303 -6.84 23.59 1.75
C SER A 303 -7.97 23.93 0.77
N LEU A 304 -8.35 25.22 0.68
CA LEU A 304 -9.39 25.69 -0.24
C LEU A 304 -8.84 25.75 -1.66
N LYS A 305 -9.49 25.03 -2.58
CA LYS A 305 -9.03 24.99 -3.99
C LYS A 305 -9.19 26.33 -4.71
N ASN A 306 -10.23 27.09 -4.36
CA ASN A 306 -10.55 28.35 -5.01
C ASN A 306 -11.40 29.27 -4.14
N LEU A 307 -11.55 30.52 -4.58
CA LEU A 307 -12.35 31.55 -3.91
C LEU A 307 -13.81 31.13 -3.70
N ASN A 308 -14.42 30.44 -4.66
CA ASN A 308 -15.80 29.95 -4.53
C ASN A 308 -15.96 29.00 -3.33
N GLN A 309 -14.96 28.18 -3.02
CA GLN A 309 -15.00 27.33 -1.83
C GLN A 309 -14.92 28.13 -0.53
N LEU A 310 -14.15 29.22 -0.46
CA LEU A 310 -14.13 30.12 0.71
C LEU A 310 -15.51 30.72 0.96
N ILE A 311 -16.11 31.29 -0.09
CA ILE A 311 -17.43 31.92 -0.01
C ILE A 311 -18.47 30.91 0.46
N LYS A 312 -18.54 29.73 -0.19
CA LYS A 312 -19.48 28.67 0.18
C LYS A 312 -19.24 28.13 1.59
N THR A 313 -17.99 28.10 2.04
CA THR A 313 -17.62 27.69 3.41
C THR A 313 -18.21 28.66 4.42
N VAL A 314 -17.99 29.97 4.22
CA VAL A 314 -18.55 31.02 5.10
C VAL A 314 -20.07 31.03 5.08
N GLU A 315 -20.68 30.85 3.91
CA GLU A 315 -22.14 30.76 3.77
C GLU A 315 -22.76 29.55 4.48
N CYS A 316 -21.99 28.47 4.68
CA CYS A 316 -22.47 27.28 5.39
C CYS A 316 -22.30 27.37 6.90
N LEU A 317 -21.50 28.30 7.44
CA LEU A 317 -21.30 28.44 8.89
C LEU A 317 -22.61 28.61 9.70
N PRO A 318 -23.63 29.34 9.24
CA PRO A 318 -24.94 29.41 9.88
C PRO A 318 -25.60 28.06 10.14
N LEU A 319 -25.35 27.08 9.26
CA LEU A 319 -25.88 25.71 9.40
C LEU A 319 -25.08 24.88 10.41
N LEU A 320 -23.87 25.30 10.75
CA LEU A 320 -22.93 24.56 11.60
C LEU A 320 -22.95 25.07 13.05
N TYR A 321 -23.26 26.34 13.27
CA TYR A 321 -23.29 26.97 14.59
C TYR A 321 -24.70 27.40 14.98
N GLU A 322 -25.22 26.78 16.04
CA GLU A 322 -26.53 27.09 16.62
C GLU A 322 -26.61 28.51 17.23
N LYS A 323 -25.46 29.11 17.56
CA LYS A 323 -25.35 30.45 18.18
C LYS A 323 -24.42 31.38 17.41
N ILE A 324 -24.74 31.69 16.15
CA ILE A 324 -24.11 32.80 15.42
C ILE A 324 -24.85 34.09 15.78
N GLU A 325 -24.09 35.15 16.10
CA GLU A 325 -24.68 36.46 16.38
C GLU A 325 -25.37 37.03 15.13
N ASN A 326 -26.53 37.69 15.29
CA ASN A 326 -27.23 38.35 14.18
C ASN A 326 -26.31 39.32 13.43
N SER A 327 -25.38 39.98 14.13
CA SER A 327 -24.37 40.87 13.53
C SER A 327 -23.46 40.15 12.53
N GLN A 328 -23.10 38.89 12.78
CA GLN A 328 -22.29 38.06 11.90
C GLN A 328 -23.11 37.54 10.72
N MET A 329 -24.38 37.16 10.95
CA MET A 329 -25.30 36.77 9.88
C MET A 329 -25.48 37.88 8.84
N GLU A 330 -25.69 39.12 9.29
CA GLU A 330 -25.82 40.26 8.37
C GLU A 330 -24.52 40.50 7.60
N LYS A 331 -23.35 40.39 8.24
CA LYS A 331 -22.05 40.47 7.53
C LYS A 331 -21.91 39.41 6.44
N ILE A 332 -22.35 38.16 6.68
CA ILE A 332 -22.36 37.10 5.65
C ILE A 332 -23.25 37.51 4.48
N LYS A 333 -24.48 37.97 4.75
CA LYS A 333 -25.42 38.41 3.70
C LYS A 333 -24.87 39.58 2.88
N THR A 334 -24.27 40.58 3.54
CA THR A 334 -23.64 41.71 2.87
C THR A 334 -22.49 41.27 1.99
N LEU A 335 -21.57 40.44 2.50
CA LEU A 335 -20.44 39.94 1.72
C LEU A 335 -20.90 39.09 0.53
N LYS A 336 -21.95 38.28 0.70
CA LYS A 336 -22.56 37.50 -0.38
C LYS A 336 -23.13 38.39 -1.50
N LYS A 337 -23.84 39.45 -1.14
CA LYS A 337 -24.39 40.42 -2.11
C LYS A 337 -23.28 41.18 -2.85
N LEU A 338 -22.17 41.46 -2.17
CA LEU A 338 -20.99 42.10 -2.78
C LEU A 338 -20.26 41.15 -3.73
N SER A 339 -19.98 39.92 -3.29
CA SER A 339 -19.23 38.94 -4.08
C SER A 339 -19.96 38.51 -5.35
N SER A 340 -21.30 38.43 -5.34
CA SER A 340 -22.08 38.10 -6.54
C SER A 340 -21.99 39.15 -7.65
N LYS A 341 -21.59 40.38 -7.32
CA LYS A 341 -21.42 41.48 -8.29
C LYS A 341 -19.96 41.69 -8.70
N LEU A 342 -19.02 41.44 -7.78
CA LEU A 342 -17.63 41.84 -7.93
C LEU A 342 -16.73 40.74 -8.52
N PHE A 343 -17.00 39.47 -8.23
CA PHE A 343 -16.10 38.40 -8.70
C PHE A 343 -16.53 37.86 -10.05
N THR A 344 -15.58 37.82 -10.99
CA THR A 344 -15.79 37.15 -12.28
C THR A 344 -15.81 35.63 -12.10
N GLN A 345 -16.38 34.90 -13.07
CA GLN A 345 -16.38 33.43 -13.04
C GLN A 345 -14.97 32.83 -13.03
N GLU A 346 -14.00 33.54 -13.63
CA GLU A 346 -12.60 33.16 -13.62
C GLU A 346 -12.00 33.33 -12.22
N GLN A 347 -12.18 34.49 -11.58
CA GLN A 347 -11.72 34.74 -10.21
C GLN A 347 -12.32 33.77 -9.19
N LEU A 348 -13.60 33.40 -9.34
CA LEU A 348 -14.24 32.39 -8.50
C LEU A 348 -13.59 31.00 -8.63
N LYS A 349 -12.99 30.70 -9.79
CA LYS A 349 -12.24 29.46 -10.06
C LYS A 349 -10.76 29.57 -9.69
N SER A 350 -10.19 30.77 -9.62
CA SER A 350 -8.80 31.02 -9.22
C SER A 350 -8.51 30.63 -7.78
N THR A 351 -7.25 30.25 -7.52
CA THR A 351 -6.79 29.91 -6.17
C THR A 351 -6.69 31.16 -5.30
N LEU A 352 -6.85 31.02 -3.98
CA LEU A 352 -6.72 32.14 -3.05
C LEU A 352 -5.31 32.75 -3.09
N ASN A 353 -4.28 31.92 -3.16
CA ASN A 353 -2.90 32.38 -3.22
C ASN A 353 -2.63 33.21 -4.48
N GLN A 354 -3.15 32.79 -5.64
CA GLN A 354 -3.01 33.55 -6.87
C GLN A 354 -3.62 34.95 -6.74
N LEU A 355 -4.87 35.03 -6.30
CA LEU A 355 -5.59 36.30 -6.13
C LEU A 355 -4.95 37.21 -5.06
N LEU A 356 -4.36 36.63 -4.02
CA LEU A 356 -3.74 37.38 -2.93
C LEU A 356 -2.28 37.79 -3.24
N MET A 357 -1.54 37.00 -4.03
CA MET A 357 -0.11 37.24 -4.35
C MET A 357 0.10 38.07 -5.61
N GLU A 358 -0.72 37.92 -6.67
CA GLU A 358 -0.67 38.79 -7.87
C GLU A 358 -0.85 40.27 -7.49
N ASN A 359 -1.45 40.53 -6.32
CA ASN A 359 -1.67 41.84 -5.72
C ASN A 359 -0.50 42.40 -4.88
N ASN A 360 0.51 41.61 -4.53
CA ASN A 360 1.63 42.08 -3.71
C ASN A 360 2.81 42.61 -4.53
N CYS A 361 2.89 42.30 -5.84
CA CYS A 361 3.99 42.72 -6.70
C CYS A 361 3.88 44.18 -7.21
N PHE A 362 2.78 44.88 -6.92
CA PHE A 362 2.67 46.32 -7.19
C PHE A 362 3.23 47.11 -5.99
N ASN A 363 4.54 47.34 -6.05
CA ASN A 363 5.35 48.06 -5.07
C ASN A 363 4.77 49.42 -4.64
N ASN A 364 4.99 49.78 -3.37
CA ASN A 364 4.66 51.07 -2.74
C ASN A 364 5.15 52.31 -3.51
N ASN A 365 6.18 52.19 -4.35
CA ASN A 365 6.68 53.30 -5.16
C ASN A 365 5.72 53.72 -6.27
N ASN A 366 4.81 52.82 -6.70
CA ASN A 366 3.76 53.19 -7.65
C ASN A 366 2.53 53.76 -6.94
N MET A 367 2.37 53.64 -5.62
CA MET A 367 1.23 54.28 -4.93
C MET A 367 1.34 55.81 -4.97
N GLU A 368 2.54 56.38 -4.84
CA GLU A 368 2.73 57.83 -5.04
C GLU A 368 2.49 58.24 -6.50
N ILE A 369 2.94 57.43 -7.47
CA ILE A 369 2.71 57.67 -8.91
C ILE A 369 1.23 57.49 -9.30
N ILE A 370 0.50 56.57 -8.68
CA ILE A 370 -0.94 56.35 -8.94
C ILE A 370 -1.79 57.45 -8.30
N THR A 371 -1.42 57.92 -7.10
CA THR A 371 -2.12 59.05 -6.45
C THR A 371 -1.86 60.37 -7.18
N SER A 372 -0.73 60.50 -7.87
CA SER A 372 -0.41 61.66 -8.72
C SER A 372 -0.91 61.53 -10.18
N LEU A 373 -1.07 60.31 -10.72
CA LEU A 373 -1.69 60.06 -12.03
C LEU A 373 -3.23 60.03 -11.98
N SER A 374 -3.85 59.70 -10.84
CA SER A 374 -5.32 59.74 -10.67
C SER A 374 -5.90 61.16 -10.74
N PHE A 375 -5.06 62.18 -10.69
CA PHE A 375 -5.44 63.57 -10.92
C PHE A 375 -5.31 64.03 -12.38
N LEU A 376 -4.68 63.24 -13.27
CA LEU A 376 -4.27 63.72 -14.59
C LEU A 376 -4.84 62.95 -15.79
N ASN A 377 -5.60 61.87 -15.63
CA ASN A 377 -6.12 61.16 -16.80
C ASN A 377 -7.59 60.72 -16.67
N ASN A 378 -8.43 61.38 -17.47
CA ASN A 378 -9.90 61.31 -17.41
C ASN A 378 -10.51 60.33 -18.44
N ASN A 379 -9.80 59.27 -18.83
CA ASN A 379 -10.29 58.32 -19.84
C ASN A 379 -10.24 56.85 -19.37
N ASN A 380 -11.43 56.32 -19.05
CA ASN A 380 -12.00 54.96 -19.16
C ASN A 380 -11.22 53.68 -18.80
N ASN A 381 -9.95 53.71 -18.37
CA ASN A 381 -9.23 52.51 -17.89
C ASN A 381 -9.05 52.47 -16.35
N HIS A 382 -9.69 53.38 -15.61
CA HIS A 382 -9.50 53.54 -14.16
C HIS A 382 -10.34 52.56 -13.30
N ASP A 383 -11.38 51.96 -13.85
CA ASP A 383 -12.29 51.08 -13.11
C ASP A 383 -11.65 49.74 -12.72
N ASP A 384 -10.75 49.21 -13.55
CA ASP A 384 -10.16 47.88 -13.30
C ASP A 384 -9.18 47.88 -12.12
N MET A 385 -8.41 48.94 -11.89
CA MET A 385 -7.40 48.99 -10.82
C MET A 385 -8.02 49.22 -9.43
N ILE A 386 -9.05 50.07 -9.34
CA ILE A 386 -9.83 50.28 -8.10
C ILE A 386 -10.62 49.00 -7.77
N SER A 387 -11.10 48.28 -8.79
CA SER A 387 -11.76 46.98 -8.60
C SER A 387 -10.83 45.93 -7.98
N PHE A 388 -9.54 45.90 -8.36
CA PHE A 388 -8.63 44.83 -7.94
C PHE A 388 -8.18 44.95 -6.47
N PHE A 389 -7.88 46.16 -5.99
CA PHE A 389 -7.66 46.40 -4.55
C PHE A 389 -8.92 46.11 -3.70
N SER A 390 -10.11 46.24 -4.31
CA SER A 390 -11.37 45.88 -3.66
C SER A 390 -11.51 44.35 -3.48
N ILE A 391 -11.06 43.56 -4.48
CA ILE A 391 -11.10 42.08 -4.45
C ILE A 391 -10.28 41.54 -3.27
N LYS A 392 -9.01 41.93 -3.16
CA LYS A 392 -8.13 41.49 -2.05
C LYS A 392 -8.75 41.79 -0.69
N LYS A 393 -9.23 43.03 -0.49
CA LYS A 393 -9.87 43.46 0.76
C LYS A 393 -11.11 42.62 1.09
N ILE A 394 -11.91 42.24 0.09
CA ILE A 394 -13.11 41.41 0.30
C ILE A 394 -12.72 39.97 0.65
N ILE A 395 -11.72 39.39 -0.01
CA ILE A 395 -11.21 38.05 0.33
C ILE A 395 -10.73 38.02 1.78
N LEU A 396 -9.95 39.03 2.20
CA LEU A 396 -9.49 39.15 3.58
C LEU A 396 -10.65 39.34 4.57
N LYS A 397 -11.72 40.06 4.20
CA LYS A 397 -12.95 40.16 5.02
C LYS A 397 -13.63 38.80 5.19
N TYR A 398 -13.74 37.99 4.13
CA TYR A 398 -14.27 36.62 4.23
C TYR A 398 -13.43 35.76 5.18
N ILE A 399 -12.11 35.79 5.05
CA ILE A 399 -11.19 35.07 5.94
C ILE A 399 -11.38 35.53 7.39
N LYS A 400 -11.37 36.86 7.62
CA LYS A 400 -11.53 37.42 8.96
C LYS A 400 -12.85 37.00 9.60
N LEU A 401 -13.94 37.09 8.85
CA LEU A 401 -15.27 36.72 9.32
C LEU A 401 -15.36 35.21 9.63
N PHE A 402 -14.77 34.36 8.79
CA PHE A 402 -14.70 32.92 9.02
C PHE A 402 -14.07 32.60 10.38
N PHE A 403 -12.86 33.12 10.64
CA PHE A 403 -12.12 32.87 11.88
C PHE A 403 -12.79 33.49 13.12
N GLN A 404 -13.46 34.64 12.95
CA GLN A 404 -14.27 35.24 14.01
C GLN A 404 -15.45 34.34 14.41
N ILE A 405 -16.19 33.79 13.44
CA ILE A 405 -17.34 32.92 13.71
C ILE A 405 -16.89 31.62 14.39
N ILE A 406 -15.81 31.00 13.90
CA ILE A 406 -15.31 29.75 14.49
C ILE A 406 -14.55 29.96 15.81
N GLN A 407 -14.39 31.22 16.24
CA GLN A 407 -13.69 31.63 17.46
C GLN A 407 -12.24 31.13 17.50
N GLN A 408 -11.54 31.20 16.37
CA GLN A 408 -10.13 30.83 16.24
C GLN A 408 -9.27 32.05 15.92
N HIS A 409 -7.99 31.97 16.28
CA HIS A 409 -7.02 32.97 15.87
C HIS A 409 -6.94 33.04 14.34
N LEU A 410 -6.79 34.25 13.82
CA LEU A 410 -6.55 34.44 12.39
C LEU A 410 -5.29 33.67 12.01
N PRO A 411 -5.32 32.95 10.89
CA PRO A 411 -4.22 32.13 10.51
C PRO A 411 -3.09 33.03 10.00
N PRO A 412 -1.85 32.56 10.06
CA PRO A 412 -0.66 33.37 9.77
C PRO A 412 -0.66 33.98 8.37
N GLU A 413 -1.19 33.21 7.42
CA GLU A 413 -1.51 33.59 6.05
C GLU A 413 -2.22 34.93 5.96
N TYR A 414 -3.22 35.15 6.82
CA TYR A 414 -4.02 36.36 6.79
C TYR A 414 -3.14 37.61 6.98
N TYR A 415 -2.18 37.54 7.89
CA TYR A 415 -1.28 38.66 8.22
C TYR A 415 -0.25 38.91 7.12
N ILE A 416 0.26 37.83 6.48
CA ILE A 416 1.13 37.92 5.30
C ILE A 416 0.37 38.62 4.16
N PHE A 417 -0.88 38.23 3.95
CA PHE A 417 -1.70 38.78 2.86
C PHE A 417 -2.28 40.16 3.16
N SER A 418 -2.41 40.58 4.43
CA SER A 418 -2.93 41.92 4.77
C SER A 418 -1.97 43.06 4.45
N SER A 419 -0.74 42.76 4.00
CA SER A 419 0.31 43.73 3.67
C SER A 419 0.77 44.61 4.85
N ASP A 420 0.43 44.22 6.09
CA ASP A 420 0.87 44.93 7.29
C ASP A 420 2.07 44.19 7.89
N LYS A 421 3.25 44.56 7.38
CA LYS A 421 4.53 43.96 7.77
C LYS A 421 4.77 44.05 9.27
N GLN A 422 4.47 45.20 9.88
CA GLN A 422 4.66 45.43 11.31
C GLN A 422 3.72 44.56 12.14
N LEU A 423 2.43 44.53 11.80
CA LEU A 423 1.46 43.67 12.49
C LEU A 423 1.84 42.20 12.37
N PHE A 424 2.34 41.76 11.21
CA PHE A 424 2.83 40.41 11.02
C PHE A 424 4.03 40.11 11.94
N LEU A 425 5.03 40.99 12.00
CA LEU A 425 6.20 40.84 12.87
C LEU A 425 5.82 40.85 14.37
N GLU A 426 4.91 41.71 14.78
CA GLU A 426 4.38 41.74 16.14
C GLU A 426 3.65 40.44 16.51
N LYS A 427 2.90 39.88 15.57
CA LYS A 427 2.25 38.58 15.77
C LYS A 427 3.30 37.47 15.84
N LEU A 428 4.30 37.50 14.96
CA LEU A 428 5.40 36.56 14.89
C LEU A 428 6.24 36.54 16.18
N ARG A 429 6.45 37.70 16.82
CA ARG A 429 6.97 37.78 18.20
C ARG A 429 6.10 37.05 19.23
N LYS A 430 4.78 37.06 19.08
CA LYS A 430 3.84 36.46 20.05
C LYS A 430 3.56 34.98 19.79
N ASN A 431 3.79 34.48 18.57
CA ASN A 431 3.46 33.11 18.18
C ASN A 431 4.55 32.51 17.28
N LYS A 432 5.39 31.66 17.88
CA LYS A 432 6.52 31.00 17.21
C LYS A 432 6.12 30.07 16.06
N PHE A 433 4.87 29.60 16.00
CA PHE A 433 4.40 28.79 14.87
C PHE A 433 4.37 29.59 13.55
N LEU A 434 4.34 30.93 13.64
CA LEU A 434 4.36 31.83 12.48
C LEU A 434 5.65 31.73 11.66
N TYR A 435 6.74 31.29 12.28
CA TYR A 435 8.01 31.09 11.57
C TYR A 435 7.90 29.98 10.53
N GLU A 436 7.29 28.83 10.83
CA GLU A 436 7.14 27.75 9.84
C GLU A 436 6.35 28.21 8.61
N ILE A 437 5.40 29.11 8.81
CA ILE A 437 4.51 29.60 7.76
C ILE A 437 5.17 30.69 6.91
N LEU A 438 5.97 31.59 7.49
CA LEU A 438 6.78 32.55 6.73
C LEU A 438 7.50 31.87 5.57
N PHE A 439 8.08 30.70 5.82
CA PHE A 439 8.85 29.93 4.85
C PHE A 439 8.02 29.05 3.92
N LYS A 440 6.78 28.68 4.27
CA LYS A 440 5.88 27.99 3.34
C LYS A 440 5.52 28.92 2.17
N TYR A 441 5.36 30.21 2.44
CA TYR A 441 5.07 31.21 1.42
C TYR A 441 6.34 31.67 0.71
N THR A 442 6.29 31.75 -0.63
CA THR A 442 7.33 32.35 -1.47
C THR A 442 7.33 33.86 -1.29
N ILE A 443 7.47 34.34 -0.06
CA ILE A 443 7.68 35.76 0.20
C ILE A 443 9.04 36.08 -0.41
N THR A 444 9.11 37.10 -1.26
CA THR A 444 10.35 37.59 -1.88
C THR A 444 10.94 38.77 -1.13
N ASP A 445 10.26 39.25 -0.07
CA ASP A 445 10.72 40.34 0.79
C ASP A 445 11.86 39.88 1.71
N TYR A 446 13.09 40.04 1.24
CA TYR A 446 14.32 39.73 1.98
C TYR A 446 14.40 40.43 3.33
N GLN A 447 13.89 41.67 3.41
CA GLN A 447 13.94 42.46 4.63
C GLN A 447 13.02 41.86 5.69
N LEU A 448 11.86 41.34 5.31
CA LEU A 448 11.00 40.60 6.23
C LEU A 448 11.68 39.32 6.75
N TYR A 449 12.42 38.59 5.90
CA TYR A 449 13.17 37.41 6.35
C TYR A 449 14.26 37.77 7.35
N LEU A 450 14.99 38.85 7.09
CA LEU A 450 16.05 39.34 7.98
C LEU A 450 15.49 39.80 9.32
N GLU A 451 14.38 40.53 9.31
CA GLU A 451 13.72 40.93 10.54
C GLU A 451 13.18 39.72 11.31
N ALA A 452 12.57 38.75 10.63
CA ALA A 452 12.13 37.50 11.25
C ALA A 452 13.32 36.68 11.81
N SER A 453 14.47 36.65 11.13
CA SER A 453 15.66 35.95 11.62
C SER A 453 16.21 36.59 12.88
N ASN A 454 16.31 37.92 12.91
CA ASN A 454 16.74 38.66 14.09
C ASN A 454 15.80 38.43 15.28
N LEU A 455 14.49 38.40 15.05
CA LEU A 455 13.51 38.10 16.10
C LEU A 455 13.68 36.69 16.70
N LEU A 456 14.03 35.68 15.89
CA LEU A 456 14.31 34.33 16.40
C LEU A 456 15.53 34.29 17.33
N LEU A 457 16.47 35.21 17.14
CA LEU A 457 17.75 35.22 17.83
C LEU A 457 17.76 36.09 19.08
N GLU A 458 17.03 37.20 19.07
CA GLU A 458 16.79 38.02 20.25
C GLU A 458 16.12 37.19 21.36
N GLU A 459 15.24 36.26 20.97
CA GLU A 459 14.71 35.26 21.89
C GLU A 459 15.77 34.20 22.21
N LYS A 460 16.61 34.49 23.22
CA LYS A 460 17.57 33.55 23.86
C LYS A 460 16.98 32.18 24.28
N TYR A 461 15.66 32.00 24.14
CA TYR A 461 14.86 30.82 24.48
C TYR A 461 14.22 30.12 23.28
N CYS A 462 14.61 30.42 22.04
CA CYS A 462 14.22 29.55 20.93
C CYS A 462 14.79 28.15 21.18
N SER A 463 13.93 27.25 21.68
CA SER A 463 14.15 25.81 21.64
C SER A 463 14.69 25.46 20.26
N GLY A 464 15.81 24.73 20.21
CA GLY A 464 16.61 24.55 18.99
C GLY A 464 15.81 24.16 17.74
N SER A 465 14.62 23.56 17.87
CA SER A 465 13.73 23.18 16.77
C SER A 465 13.29 24.33 15.84
N SER A 466 12.93 25.51 16.34
CA SER A 466 12.36 26.57 15.48
C SER A 466 13.41 27.25 14.60
N LEU A 467 14.56 27.60 15.18
CA LEU A 467 15.70 28.13 14.41
C LEU A 467 16.26 27.06 13.46
N PHE A 468 16.24 25.80 13.89
CA PHE A 468 16.61 24.69 13.03
C PHE A 468 15.72 24.59 11.78
N ILE A 469 14.39 24.63 11.96
CA ILE A 469 13.43 24.62 10.84
C ILE A 469 13.64 25.84 9.95
N PHE A 470 13.88 27.02 10.53
CA PHE A 470 14.20 28.24 9.81
C PHE A 470 15.41 28.05 8.89
N LEU A 471 16.57 27.63 9.42
CA LEU A 471 17.80 27.47 8.63
C LEU A 471 17.66 26.39 7.56
N LYS A 472 16.97 25.29 7.91
CA LYS A 472 16.63 24.22 6.97
C LYS A 472 15.85 24.76 5.77
N LEU A 473 14.78 25.52 6.02
CA LEU A 473 13.93 26.06 4.97
C LEU A 473 14.65 27.13 4.14
N THR A 474 15.50 27.95 4.76
CA THR A 474 16.38 28.90 4.05
C THR A 474 17.28 28.19 3.04
N LEU A 475 17.93 27.09 3.42
CA LEU A 475 18.76 26.30 2.50
C LEU A 475 17.94 25.65 1.39
N ALA A 476 16.78 25.07 1.73
CA ALA A 476 15.90 24.40 0.79
C ALA A 476 15.35 25.33 -0.32
N ARG A 477 15.33 26.65 -0.08
CA ARG A 477 14.92 27.64 -1.09
C ARG A 477 15.93 27.83 -2.22
N ASN A 478 17.18 27.42 -2.01
CA ASN A 478 18.27 27.59 -2.98
C ASN A 478 18.41 29.03 -3.49
N ASN A 479 18.09 30.03 -2.66
CA ASN A 479 18.27 31.44 -2.96
C ASN A 479 19.57 31.91 -2.32
N LEU A 480 20.61 32.09 -3.13
CA LEU A 480 21.97 32.38 -2.65
C LEU A 480 22.06 33.72 -1.91
N GLU A 481 21.29 34.73 -2.34
CA GLU A 481 21.25 36.05 -1.69
C GLU A 481 20.68 35.95 -0.29
N LEU A 482 19.53 35.27 -0.14
CA LEU A 482 18.94 35.02 1.17
C LEU A 482 19.87 34.21 2.07
N ILE A 483 20.50 33.16 1.52
CA ILE A 483 21.45 32.34 2.25
C ILE A 483 22.63 33.17 2.75
N ARG A 484 23.20 34.05 1.91
CA ARG A 484 24.27 34.99 2.30
C ARG A 484 23.82 35.86 3.48
N VAL A 485 22.72 36.59 3.31
CA VAL A 485 22.18 37.51 4.32
C VAL A 485 21.97 36.81 5.67
N ILE A 486 21.34 35.63 5.65
CA ILE A 486 21.02 34.88 6.87
C ILE A 486 22.28 34.27 7.51
N PHE A 487 23.12 33.59 6.72
CA PHE A 487 24.23 32.83 7.28
C PHE A 487 25.42 33.71 7.64
N ASP A 488 25.69 34.80 6.93
CA ASP A 488 26.77 35.73 7.31
C ASP A 488 26.53 36.32 8.70
N GLN A 489 25.27 36.60 9.04
CA GLN A 489 24.91 37.13 10.36
C GLN A 489 24.85 36.04 11.45
N HIS A 490 24.59 34.79 11.09
CA HIS A 490 24.18 33.76 12.06
C HIS A 490 25.04 32.48 12.00
N ILE A 491 26.19 32.51 11.32
CA ILE A 491 27.04 31.32 11.11
C ILE A 491 27.50 30.65 12.41
N LYS A 492 27.77 31.42 13.46
CA LYS A 492 28.21 30.87 14.77
C LYS A 492 27.14 29.98 15.39
N ILE A 493 25.87 30.36 15.23
CA ILE A 493 24.72 29.61 15.73
C ILE A 493 24.47 28.40 14.84
N PHE A 494 24.61 28.56 13.52
CA PHE A 494 24.62 27.41 12.62
C PHE A 494 25.64 26.36 13.06
N ASN A 495 26.88 26.79 13.36
CA ASN A 495 27.95 25.91 13.78
C ASN A 495 27.69 25.23 15.13
N SER A 496 26.95 25.87 16.05
CA SER A 496 26.62 25.28 17.35
C SER A 496 25.60 24.13 17.25
N PHE A 497 24.87 24.01 16.14
CA PHE A 497 23.95 22.89 15.88
C PHE A 497 24.65 21.58 15.49
N PHE A 498 25.97 21.59 15.34
CA PHE A 498 26.77 20.43 15.00
C PHE A 498 27.66 20.01 16.20
N PRO A 499 27.07 19.50 17.30
CA PRO A 499 27.88 18.99 18.40
C PRO A 499 28.69 17.79 17.92
N LEU A 500 29.98 17.77 18.28
CA LEU A 500 30.98 16.79 17.82
C LEU A 500 30.62 15.32 18.11
N TYR A 501 29.69 15.04 19.04
CA TYR A 501 29.45 13.69 19.56
C TYR A 501 27.98 13.21 19.51
N ASN A 502 27.03 14.00 19.00
CA ASN A 502 25.62 13.58 18.94
C ASN A 502 24.92 14.16 17.71
N ILE A 503 24.85 13.38 16.63
CA ILE A 503 24.06 13.70 15.45
C ILE A 503 22.59 13.77 15.87
N LYS A 504 22.10 14.98 16.08
CA LYS A 504 20.66 15.18 16.22
C LYS A 504 20.03 14.99 14.85
N ARG A 505 18.86 14.34 14.83
CA ARG A 505 18.01 14.18 13.63
C ARG A 505 17.82 15.50 12.85
N ASP A 506 17.85 16.60 13.58
CA ASP A 506 17.82 17.96 13.07
C ASP A 506 18.98 18.18 12.09
N THR A 507 20.24 18.08 12.52
CA THR A 507 21.44 18.28 11.68
C THR A 507 21.36 17.61 10.31
N ILE A 508 20.88 16.36 10.27
CA ILE A 508 20.66 15.57 9.05
C ILE A 508 19.71 16.27 8.08
N THR A 509 18.62 16.83 8.60
CA THR A 509 17.61 17.48 7.77
C THR A 509 18.04 18.85 7.24
N ILE A 510 18.98 19.55 7.90
CA ILE A 510 19.62 20.76 7.37
C ILE A 510 20.49 20.40 6.16
N LEU A 511 21.32 19.36 6.28
CA LEU A 511 22.25 18.95 5.21
C LEU A 511 21.50 18.47 3.97
N ASN A 512 20.45 17.67 4.17
CA ASN A 512 19.54 17.27 3.10
C ASN A 512 18.82 18.44 2.42
N SER A 513 18.85 19.64 3.00
CA SER A 513 18.22 20.84 2.43
C SER A 513 19.16 21.61 1.51
N ILE A 514 20.43 21.23 1.40
CA ILE A 514 21.35 21.78 0.41
C ILE A 514 21.01 21.16 -0.95
N GLN A 515 20.43 21.96 -1.86
CA GLN A 515 19.90 21.51 -3.15
C GLN A 515 20.79 21.86 -4.35
N SER A 516 21.91 22.54 -4.15
CA SER A 516 22.79 22.99 -5.24
C SER A 516 24.27 23.01 -4.84
N THR A 517 25.15 23.03 -5.84
CA THR A 517 26.60 23.13 -5.67
C THR A 517 27.02 24.56 -5.30
N GLU A 518 26.28 25.56 -5.78
CA GLU A 518 26.51 26.98 -5.51
C GLU A 518 26.36 27.32 -4.02
N VAL A 519 25.42 26.67 -3.32
CA VAL A 519 25.26 26.81 -1.88
C VAL A 519 26.46 26.21 -1.13
N LEU A 520 26.99 25.07 -1.58
CA LEU A 520 28.23 24.52 -1.02
C LEU A 520 29.43 25.43 -1.29
N ASP A 521 29.54 25.97 -2.50
CA ASP A 521 30.61 26.90 -2.87
C ASP A 521 30.57 28.16 -2.01
N TYR A 522 29.38 28.68 -1.69
CA TYR A 522 29.25 29.78 -0.75
C TYR A 522 29.83 29.44 0.63
N PHE A 523 29.47 28.30 1.21
CA PHE A 523 30.05 27.90 2.50
C PHE A 523 31.54 27.61 2.41
N TYR A 524 32.00 27.05 1.29
CA TYR A 524 33.41 26.76 1.05
C TYR A 524 34.24 28.05 0.90
N ASN A 525 33.72 29.08 0.23
CA ASN A 525 34.45 30.32 0.02
C ASN A 525 34.46 31.21 1.26
N ASN A 526 33.36 31.22 2.02
CA ASN A 526 33.17 32.19 3.11
C ASN A 526 33.31 31.58 4.52
N HIS A 527 33.11 30.26 4.66
CA HIS A 527 32.85 29.62 5.96
C HIS A 527 33.57 28.27 6.13
N GLN A 528 34.83 28.14 5.69
CA GLN A 528 35.60 26.87 5.72
C GLN A 528 35.81 26.24 7.11
N SER A 529 35.65 27.02 8.19
CA SER A 529 35.87 26.57 9.57
C SER A 529 34.63 25.95 10.21
N ILE A 530 33.48 26.00 9.55
CA ILE A 530 32.23 25.45 10.06
C ILE A 530 32.26 23.92 10.02
N ALA A 531 31.42 23.30 10.82
CA ALA A 531 31.29 21.86 10.93
C ALA A 531 31.22 21.17 9.56
N LEU A 532 30.48 21.76 8.60
CA LEU A 532 30.35 21.24 7.23
C LEU A 532 31.70 20.87 6.63
N PHE A 533 32.76 21.65 6.83
CA PHE A 533 34.04 21.34 6.22
C PHE A 533 35.07 20.81 7.21
N ARG A 534 34.80 20.66 8.51
CA ARG A 534 35.81 20.15 9.46
C ARG A 534 36.25 18.73 9.06
N GLY A 535 37.55 18.46 9.10
CA GLY A 535 38.11 17.18 8.60
C GLY A 535 38.00 16.04 9.61
N GLU A 536 38.00 16.36 10.89
CA GLU A 536 37.85 15.37 11.96
C GLU A 536 36.35 15.13 12.19
N HIS A 537 35.91 13.88 12.01
CA HIS A 537 34.53 13.42 12.27
C HIS A 537 33.43 13.93 11.32
N ASN A 538 33.74 14.29 10.07
CA ASN A 538 32.70 14.71 9.13
C ASN A 538 32.02 13.54 8.41
N TYR A 539 30.90 13.12 8.94
CA TYR A 539 30.04 12.07 8.39
C TYR A 539 28.93 12.62 7.45
N PHE A 540 28.98 13.90 7.07
CA PHE A 540 27.87 14.55 6.37
C PHE A 540 27.66 14.07 4.94
N CYS A 541 28.64 13.42 4.33
CA CYS A 541 28.50 12.80 3.01
C CYS A 541 27.33 11.81 2.95
N PHE A 542 27.01 11.13 4.07
CA PHE A 542 25.87 10.22 4.16
C PHE A 542 24.51 10.91 4.11
N PHE A 543 24.45 12.25 4.26
CA PHE A 543 23.21 13.02 4.30
C PHE A 543 23.01 13.91 3.07
N VAL A 544 23.86 13.78 2.05
CA VAL A 544 23.72 14.51 0.78
C VAL A 544 23.03 13.59 -0.22
N SER A 545 21.75 13.87 -0.49
CA SER A 545 20.92 13.00 -1.32
C SER A 545 21.17 13.06 -2.81
N ASN A 546 21.70 14.19 -3.29
CA ASN A 546 21.98 14.40 -4.70
C ASN A 546 23.42 13.97 -5.05
N LYS A 547 23.57 13.02 -5.98
CA LYS A 547 24.88 12.48 -6.41
C LYS A 547 25.82 13.56 -6.97
N THR A 548 25.28 14.58 -7.65
CA THR A 548 26.05 15.70 -8.19
C THR A 548 26.60 16.58 -7.08
N ILE A 549 25.75 16.91 -6.08
CA ILE A 549 26.16 17.70 -4.91
C ILE A 549 27.20 16.93 -4.10
N LEU A 550 27.00 15.62 -3.88
CA LEU A 550 27.95 14.78 -3.17
C LEU A 550 29.32 14.75 -3.87
N LYS A 551 29.35 14.55 -5.19
CA LYS A 551 30.59 14.58 -5.97
C LYS A 551 31.30 15.93 -5.85
N HIS A 552 30.57 17.04 -5.99
CA HIS A 552 31.13 18.37 -5.84
C HIS A 552 31.70 18.58 -4.43
N TYR A 553 30.98 18.12 -3.42
CA TYR A 553 31.41 18.20 -2.03
C TYR A 553 32.70 17.40 -1.76
N GLU A 554 32.85 16.23 -2.37
CA GLU A 554 34.11 15.46 -2.35
C GLU A 554 35.26 16.29 -2.94
N GLU A 555 35.06 16.94 -4.10
CA GLU A 555 36.07 17.80 -4.73
C GLU A 555 36.48 18.96 -3.82
N LEU A 556 35.53 19.59 -3.13
CA LEU A 556 35.80 20.64 -2.15
C LEU A 556 36.59 20.12 -0.95
N MET A 557 36.27 18.92 -0.45
CA MET A 557 37.02 18.30 0.66
C MET A 557 38.47 17.97 0.26
N VAL A 558 38.69 17.46 -0.95
CA VAL A 558 40.06 17.26 -1.50
C VAL A 558 40.84 18.57 -1.51
N LYS A 559 40.24 19.66 -2.01
CA LYS A 559 40.89 20.98 -2.08
C LYS A 559 41.30 21.50 -0.69
N LEU A 560 40.55 21.18 0.35
CA LEU A 560 40.89 21.54 1.74
C LEU A 560 41.94 20.61 2.37
N GLY A 561 42.32 19.52 1.70
CA GLY A 561 43.14 18.47 2.30
C GLY A 561 42.42 17.74 3.43
N ARG A 562 41.09 17.62 3.35
CA ARG A 562 40.25 17.01 4.38
C ARG A 562 39.53 15.78 3.83
N SER A 563 39.16 14.88 4.73
CA SER A 563 38.43 13.66 4.40
C SER A 563 37.11 13.59 5.17
N PHE A 564 36.10 12.97 4.59
CA PHE A 564 34.93 12.51 5.33
C PHE A 564 35.30 11.36 6.26
N PHE A 565 34.68 11.31 7.43
CA PHE A 565 34.78 10.18 8.34
C PHE A 565 33.64 9.20 8.07
N VAL A 566 33.98 7.92 7.91
CA VAL A 566 33.00 6.87 7.65
C VAL A 566 32.91 5.94 8.86
N HIS A 567 31.85 6.09 9.67
CA HIS A 567 31.62 5.26 10.85
C HIS A 567 30.38 4.37 10.69
N ASN A 568 30.38 3.22 11.37
CA ASN A 568 29.28 2.24 11.31
C ASN A 568 27.95 2.77 11.88
N LEU A 569 27.99 3.71 12.83
CA LEU A 569 26.79 4.26 13.46
C LEU A 569 26.05 5.29 12.59
N ASP A 570 26.76 6.00 11.70
CA ASP A 570 26.21 7.11 10.92
C ASP A 570 25.11 6.65 9.94
N PHE A 571 25.11 5.36 9.64
CA PHE A 571 24.19 4.73 8.69
C PHE A 571 22.76 4.54 9.25
N TRP A 572 22.60 4.33 10.56
CA TRP A 572 21.29 4.02 11.15
C TRP A 572 20.32 5.21 11.12
N VAL A 573 20.84 6.42 10.93
CA VAL A 573 20.07 7.65 11.06
C VAL A 573 19.50 8.15 9.72
N ASN A 574 20.03 7.70 8.58
CA ASN A 574 19.49 8.11 7.27
C ASN A 574 18.24 7.29 6.89
N LYS A 575 17.20 7.99 6.43
CA LYS A 575 15.98 7.37 5.89
C LYS A 575 16.15 6.88 4.44
N ASP A 576 17.13 7.39 3.72
CA ASP A 576 17.39 7.06 2.31
C ASP A 576 18.69 6.27 2.16
N PHE A 577 18.55 4.95 2.19
CA PHE A 577 19.61 3.96 2.29
C PHE A 577 20.48 3.86 1.03
N ALA A 578 19.96 4.29 -0.12
CA ALA A 578 20.69 4.19 -1.38
C ALA A 578 21.88 5.13 -1.47
N ILE A 579 21.76 6.32 -0.87
CA ILE A 579 22.86 7.27 -0.76
C ILE A 579 24.00 6.65 0.04
N GLY A 580 23.69 5.90 1.10
CA GLY A 580 24.72 5.23 1.87
C GLY A 580 25.48 4.18 1.06
N PHE A 581 24.82 3.39 0.21
CA PHE A 581 25.51 2.48 -0.71
C PHE A 581 26.35 3.22 -1.77
N GLU A 582 25.86 4.35 -2.28
CA GLU A 582 26.62 5.21 -3.19
C GLU A 582 27.88 5.75 -2.50
N VAL A 583 27.77 6.25 -1.27
CA VAL A 583 28.89 6.72 -0.45
C VAL A 583 29.90 5.59 -0.21
N PHE A 584 29.45 4.40 0.20
CA PHE A 584 30.37 3.29 0.43
C PHE A 584 31.06 2.81 -0.85
N TYR A 585 30.34 2.79 -1.98
CA TYR A 585 30.94 2.50 -3.28
C TYR A 585 32.01 3.54 -3.63
N ARG A 586 31.77 4.83 -3.36
CA ARG A 586 32.72 5.91 -3.58
C ARG A 586 33.91 5.88 -2.62
N THR A 587 33.70 5.46 -1.37
CA THR A 587 34.77 5.23 -0.40
C THR A 587 35.84 4.29 -0.94
N ASP A 588 35.43 3.23 -1.66
CA ASP A 588 36.38 2.32 -2.31
C ASP A 588 37.08 2.90 -3.52
N LYS A 589 36.41 3.80 -4.25
CA LYS A 589 36.96 4.43 -5.46
C LYS A 589 37.84 5.63 -5.17
N ASN A 590 37.66 6.29 -4.02
CA ASN A 590 38.33 7.53 -3.68
C ASN A 590 38.79 7.55 -2.20
N PRO A 591 39.72 6.68 -1.79
CA PRO A 591 40.15 6.57 -0.39
C PRO A 591 40.81 7.85 0.16
N ILE A 592 41.23 8.78 -0.69
CA ILE A 592 41.78 10.08 -0.28
C ILE A 592 40.70 10.92 0.40
N VAL A 593 39.46 10.84 -0.09
CA VAL A 593 38.34 11.65 0.39
C VAL A 593 37.65 11.03 1.59
N TYR A 594 37.88 9.75 1.88
CA TYR A 594 37.19 9.03 2.96
C TYR A 594 38.18 8.38 3.92
N ASN A 595 38.13 8.78 5.18
CA ASN A 595 38.84 8.14 6.26
C ASN A 595 38.01 6.98 6.82
N THR A 596 38.51 5.76 6.62
CA THR A 596 37.88 4.50 7.04
C THR A 596 38.59 3.81 8.20
N ARG A 597 39.46 4.51 8.96
CA ARG A 597 40.32 3.89 10.00
C ARG A 597 39.54 3.08 11.03
N ASP A 598 38.33 3.52 11.40
CA ASP A 598 37.47 2.85 12.39
C ASP A 598 36.31 2.05 11.76
N PHE A 599 36.34 1.90 10.44
CA PHE A 599 35.28 1.22 9.70
C PHE A 599 35.50 -0.29 9.72
N HIS A 600 35.07 -0.95 10.80
CA HIS A 600 34.87 -2.39 10.78
C HIS A 600 33.75 -2.73 9.79
N THR A 601 33.92 -3.81 9.01
CA THR A 601 33.00 -4.27 7.95
C THR A 601 31.53 -3.90 8.20
N PRO A 602 30.86 -3.17 7.29
CA PRO A 602 29.55 -2.60 7.56
C PRO A 602 28.55 -3.70 7.83
N VAL A 603 27.84 -3.60 8.94
CA VAL A 603 26.72 -4.48 9.25
C VAL A 603 25.54 -4.09 8.36
N ILE A 604 25.32 -4.80 7.24
CA ILE A 604 24.32 -4.46 6.19
C ILE A 604 22.84 -4.76 6.60
N ASN A 605 22.57 -4.98 7.88
CA ASN A 605 21.38 -5.72 8.28
C ASN A 605 20.01 -5.02 8.01
N PRO A 606 19.81 -3.69 8.17
CA PRO A 606 18.54 -3.07 7.72
C PRO A 606 18.41 -2.79 6.21
N PHE A 607 19.47 -2.98 5.41
CA PHE A 607 19.69 -2.15 4.21
C PHE A 607 18.84 -2.63 3.05
N CYS A 608 18.81 -3.95 2.86
CA CYS A 608 17.98 -4.61 1.86
C CYS A 608 16.51 -4.64 2.25
N GLN A 609 16.03 -3.90 3.26
CA GLN A 609 14.60 -3.84 3.57
C GLN A 609 13.90 -2.62 2.95
N ARG A 610 14.65 -1.60 2.54
CA ARG A 610 14.11 -0.26 2.23
C ARG A 610 14.45 0.26 0.83
N LEU A 611 14.89 -0.59 -0.10
CA LEU A 611 15.12 -0.18 -1.48
C LEU A 611 13.78 0.19 -2.15
N LYS A 612 13.76 1.28 -2.91
CA LYS A 612 12.55 1.91 -3.50
C LYS A 612 12.58 2.08 -5.01
N SER A 613 13.73 1.90 -5.66
CA SER A 613 13.85 2.00 -7.12
C SER A 613 14.94 1.09 -7.69
N GLU A 614 14.92 0.90 -9.01
CA GLU A 614 15.91 0.09 -9.73
C GLU A 614 17.33 0.67 -9.61
N ASP A 615 17.51 1.99 -9.68
CA ASP A 615 18.82 2.63 -9.50
C ASP A 615 19.42 2.31 -8.12
N GLN A 616 18.59 2.19 -7.08
CA GLN A 616 19.05 1.81 -5.74
C GLN A 616 19.49 0.34 -5.70
N VAL A 617 18.79 -0.55 -6.42
CA VAL A 617 19.18 -1.97 -6.58
C VAL A 617 20.52 -2.06 -7.31
N ASP A 618 20.66 -1.36 -8.43
CA ASP A 618 21.89 -1.36 -9.23
C ASP A 618 23.07 -0.80 -8.44
N THR A 619 22.87 0.28 -7.70
CA THR A 619 23.90 0.88 -6.82
C THR A 619 24.33 -0.10 -5.72
N THR A 620 23.37 -0.80 -5.10
CA THR A 620 23.64 -1.84 -4.09
C THR A 620 24.44 -3.00 -4.67
N ILE A 621 24.06 -3.48 -5.86
CA ILE A 621 24.77 -4.56 -6.56
C ILE A 621 26.18 -4.11 -6.98
N LYS A 622 26.34 -2.89 -7.51
CA LYS A 622 27.65 -2.31 -7.84
C LYS A 622 28.55 -2.25 -6.61
N TYR A 623 28.02 -1.84 -5.47
CA TYR A 623 28.72 -1.86 -4.20
C TYR A 623 29.18 -3.27 -3.82
N PHE A 624 28.28 -4.27 -3.86
CA PHE A 624 28.64 -5.66 -3.57
C PHE A 624 29.72 -6.21 -4.51
N LYS A 625 29.66 -5.89 -5.80
CA LYS A 625 30.69 -6.27 -6.78
C LYS A 625 32.05 -5.59 -6.54
N SER A 626 32.07 -4.45 -5.87
CA SER A 626 33.29 -3.67 -5.65
C SER A 626 34.10 -4.10 -4.43
N LYS A 627 33.50 -4.84 -3.50
CA LYS A 627 34.12 -5.20 -2.22
C LYS A 627 34.80 -6.56 -2.26
N SER A 628 35.96 -6.63 -1.62
CA SER A 628 36.72 -7.87 -1.43
C SER A 628 36.16 -8.77 -0.33
N TYR A 629 35.56 -8.16 0.69
CA TYR A 629 34.93 -8.84 1.82
C TYR A 629 33.83 -7.95 2.42
N ILE A 630 32.64 -8.50 2.59
CA ILE A 630 31.56 -7.89 3.37
C ILE A 630 30.97 -9.01 4.20
N LEU A 631 30.71 -8.73 5.47
CA LEU A 631 30.00 -9.62 6.38
C LEU A 631 28.61 -9.05 6.62
N ILE A 632 27.60 -9.68 6.02
CA ILE A 632 26.20 -9.28 6.21
C ILE A 632 25.63 -10.13 7.34
N TYR A 633 25.42 -9.57 8.52
CA TYR A 633 24.79 -10.28 9.61
C TYR A 633 23.27 -10.31 9.48
N SER A 634 22.67 -11.49 9.62
CA SER A 634 21.30 -11.77 10.08
C SER A 634 20.16 -10.95 9.46
N LEU A 635 19.91 -11.11 8.17
CA LEU A 635 18.69 -10.58 7.53
C LEU A 635 17.44 -11.23 8.13
N ASP A 636 16.74 -10.51 8.99
CA ASP A 636 15.42 -10.90 9.47
C ASP A 636 14.40 -10.29 8.51
N LEU A 637 13.98 -11.05 7.50
CA LEU A 637 13.14 -10.56 6.39
C LEU A 637 11.70 -10.29 6.84
N LYS A 638 11.47 -9.24 7.62
CA LYS A 638 10.09 -8.78 7.88
C LYS A 638 9.47 -7.99 6.72
N ILE A 639 10.21 -7.68 5.66
CA ILE A 639 9.72 -6.79 4.58
C ILE A 639 10.23 -7.22 3.19
N ILE A 640 9.34 -7.84 2.42
CA ILE A 640 9.53 -8.20 1.01
C ILE A 640 9.07 -7.02 0.14
N ASN A 641 9.94 -6.03 -0.10
CA ASN A 641 9.76 -5.17 -1.28
C ASN A 641 10.35 -5.87 -2.52
N PHE A 642 9.74 -5.68 -3.69
CA PHE A 642 10.18 -6.17 -4.99
C PHE A 642 11.67 -5.87 -5.26
N TYR A 643 12.11 -4.63 -4.99
CA TYR A 643 13.50 -4.22 -5.17
C TYR A 643 14.47 -5.00 -4.28
N ASN A 644 14.06 -5.32 -3.06
CA ASN A 644 14.85 -6.16 -2.15
C ASN A 644 15.00 -7.57 -2.72
N LEU A 645 13.92 -8.13 -3.28
CA LEU A 645 13.96 -9.44 -3.90
C LEU A 645 14.89 -9.48 -5.12
N LYS A 646 15.00 -8.41 -5.90
CA LYS A 646 15.98 -8.36 -6.99
C LYS A 646 17.42 -8.49 -6.49
N VAL A 647 17.77 -7.80 -5.39
CA VAL A 647 19.08 -7.97 -4.76
C VAL A 647 19.25 -9.40 -4.26
N PHE A 648 18.27 -9.97 -3.55
CA PHE A 648 18.38 -11.34 -3.04
C PHE A 648 18.44 -12.39 -4.15
N GLN A 649 17.73 -12.18 -5.25
CA GLN A 649 17.81 -13.03 -6.42
C GLN A 649 19.23 -13.00 -6.97
N TRP A 650 19.78 -11.80 -7.19
CA TRP A 650 21.14 -11.62 -7.64
C TRP A 650 22.14 -12.32 -6.70
N LEU A 651 21.97 -12.18 -5.38
CA LEU A 651 22.80 -12.85 -4.39
C LEU A 651 22.73 -14.38 -4.50
N LEU A 652 21.54 -14.96 -4.65
CA LEU A 652 21.34 -16.41 -4.77
C LEU A 652 21.75 -16.99 -6.12
N GLU A 653 21.81 -16.18 -7.17
CA GLU A 653 22.32 -16.57 -8.49
C GLU A 653 23.85 -16.60 -8.54
N HIS A 654 24.50 -15.76 -7.73
CA HIS A 654 25.97 -15.63 -7.71
C HIS A 654 26.63 -16.34 -6.52
N ALA A 655 25.83 -16.86 -5.58
CA ALA A 655 26.34 -17.68 -4.49
C ALA A 655 26.83 -19.03 -5.04
N GLN A 656 28.08 -19.37 -4.73
CA GLN A 656 28.58 -20.73 -4.89
C GLN A 656 27.88 -21.59 -3.85
N LEU A 657 26.98 -22.45 -4.31
CA LEU A 657 26.22 -23.35 -3.45
C LEU A 657 27.03 -24.66 -3.26
N PRO A 658 27.63 -24.91 -2.10
CA PRO A 658 27.32 -26.14 -1.40
C PRO A 658 26.08 -25.85 -0.58
N LEU A 659 24.95 -26.46 -0.97
CA LEU A 659 23.78 -26.46 -0.11
C LEU A 659 24.19 -26.95 1.27
N PRO A 660 23.79 -26.25 2.36
CA PRO A 660 23.98 -26.83 3.68
C PRO A 660 23.22 -28.16 3.69
N ASN A 661 23.97 -29.26 3.73
CA ASN A 661 23.39 -30.61 3.71
C ASN A 661 22.42 -30.79 4.88
N GLU A 662 22.62 -30.07 5.99
CA GLU A 662 21.74 -30.03 7.14
C GLU A 662 21.57 -28.58 7.62
N ILE A 663 20.34 -28.22 7.99
CA ILE A 663 20.02 -26.93 8.63
C ILE A 663 19.54 -27.20 10.05
N ILE A 664 20.33 -26.80 11.03
CA ILE A 664 19.90 -26.79 12.43
C ILE A 664 19.12 -25.48 12.69
N GLY A 665 17.95 -25.56 13.32
CA GLY A 665 17.12 -24.38 13.61
C GLY A 665 17.89 -23.37 14.45
N ASN A 666 18.18 -22.19 13.87
CA ASN A 666 19.01 -21.08 14.35
C ASN A 666 20.45 -21.02 13.80
N GLN A 667 20.90 -21.97 12.99
CA GLN A 667 22.17 -21.85 12.31
C GLN A 667 22.10 -20.72 11.27
N LYS A 668 23.12 -19.85 11.27
CA LYS A 668 23.32 -18.88 10.20
C LYS A 668 23.92 -19.60 8.99
N ILE A 669 23.31 -19.39 7.83
CA ILE A 669 23.76 -19.93 6.56
C ILE A 669 24.69 -18.90 5.94
N GLN A 670 25.91 -19.33 5.63
CA GLN A 670 26.93 -18.53 4.96
C GLN A 670 26.84 -18.75 3.45
N LEU A 671 26.48 -17.70 2.71
CA LEU A 671 26.50 -17.68 1.25
C LEU A 671 27.83 -17.08 0.80
N HIS A 672 28.62 -17.85 0.06
CA HIS A 672 29.89 -17.41 -0.51
C HIS A 672 29.66 -16.97 -1.97
N ILE A 673 29.85 -15.70 -2.27
CA ILE A 673 29.73 -15.16 -3.63
C ILE A 673 31.12 -14.85 -4.15
N ASN A 674 31.52 -15.57 -5.19
CA ASN A 674 32.82 -15.40 -5.82
C ASN A 674 32.68 -14.53 -7.07
N PHE A 675 33.37 -13.39 -7.07
CA PHE A 675 33.45 -12.56 -8.26
C PHE A 675 34.58 -13.07 -9.15
N ILE A 676 34.22 -13.54 -10.34
CA ILE A 676 35.22 -13.77 -11.40
C ILE A 676 35.62 -12.40 -11.90
N ASN A 677 36.76 -11.90 -11.41
CA ASN A 677 37.31 -10.64 -11.90
C ASN A 677 37.84 -10.88 -13.31
N ASN A 678 37.01 -10.63 -14.33
CA ASN A 678 37.35 -10.78 -15.75
C ASN A 678 38.43 -9.79 -16.25
N LYS A 679 39.15 -9.12 -15.34
CA LYS A 679 40.33 -8.35 -15.71
C LYS A 679 41.46 -9.32 -16.06
N ASN A 680 41.44 -9.81 -17.31
CA ASN A 680 42.60 -10.32 -18.03
C ASN A 680 43.61 -9.18 -18.29
N GLN A 681 43.94 -8.39 -17.25
CA GLN A 681 45.11 -7.54 -17.32
C GLN A 681 46.31 -8.48 -17.27
N LYS A 682 47.14 -8.43 -18.32
CA LYS A 682 48.45 -9.10 -18.37
C LYS A 682 49.30 -8.56 -17.21
N LEU A 683 49.12 -9.16 -16.02
CA LEU A 683 49.96 -8.90 -14.87
C LEU A 683 51.36 -9.42 -15.19
N GLN A 684 52.36 -8.60 -14.95
CA GLN A 684 53.77 -8.95 -15.11
C GLN A 684 54.08 -10.26 -14.36
N PRO A 685 54.96 -11.15 -14.87
CA PRO A 685 55.23 -12.47 -14.28
C PRO A 685 55.61 -12.44 -12.80
N HIS A 686 56.19 -11.32 -12.34
CA HIS A 686 56.61 -11.12 -10.95
C HIS A 686 55.44 -10.83 -9.99
N GLN A 687 54.29 -10.35 -10.50
CA GLN A 687 53.07 -10.16 -9.72
C GLN A 687 52.22 -11.44 -9.62
N GLN A 688 52.60 -12.52 -10.30
CA GLN A 688 51.84 -13.78 -10.29
C GLN A 688 52.05 -14.64 -9.04
N ARG A 689 53.13 -14.43 -8.27
CA ARG A 689 53.43 -15.26 -7.09
C ARG A 689 52.57 -14.94 -5.86
N ASP A 690 51.94 -13.76 -5.81
CA ASP A 690 51.03 -13.35 -4.72
C ASP A 690 49.52 -13.52 -5.06
N ILE A 691 49.17 -14.09 -6.21
CA ILE A 691 47.77 -14.17 -6.70
C ILE A 691 46.93 -15.23 -5.94
N LYS A 692 47.53 -16.08 -5.11
CA LYS A 692 46.78 -17.11 -4.36
C LYS A 692 45.71 -16.56 -3.40
N PHE A 693 45.74 -15.26 -3.07
CA PHE A 693 44.80 -14.63 -2.14
C PHE A 693 43.80 -13.64 -2.77
N ASN A 694 43.82 -13.41 -4.09
CA ASN A 694 42.96 -12.39 -4.71
C ASN A 694 41.58 -12.88 -5.17
N LYS A 695 41.05 -13.98 -4.61
CA LYS A 695 39.62 -14.31 -4.77
C LYS A 695 38.81 -13.47 -3.78
N GLN A 696 38.27 -12.37 -4.28
CA GLN A 696 37.28 -11.56 -3.57
C GLN A 696 36.04 -12.42 -3.33
N THR A 697 35.85 -12.82 -2.07
CA THR A 697 34.73 -13.66 -1.63
C THR A 697 33.83 -12.82 -0.75
N LEU A 698 32.60 -12.58 -1.21
CA LEU A 698 31.57 -11.93 -0.43
C LEU A 698 30.88 -12.98 0.45
N LEU A 699 30.88 -12.77 1.78
CA LEU A 699 30.30 -13.69 2.76
C LEU A 699 29.01 -13.12 3.35
N ILE A 700 27.89 -13.76 3.05
CA ILE A 700 26.58 -13.29 3.53
C ILE A 700 26.03 -14.29 4.54
N GLU A 701 25.77 -13.84 5.77
CA GLU A 701 25.10 -14.65 6.78
C GLU A 701 23.59 -14.38 6.77
N VAL A 702 22.81 -15.36 6.33
CA VAL A 702 21.35 -15.35 6.37
C VAL A 702 20.84 -16.33 7.43
N SER A 703 19.78 -15.97 8.17
CA SER A 703 19.13 -16.95 9.03
C SER A 703 18.50 -18.06 8.20
N SER A 704 18.41 -19.27 8.75
CA SER A 704 17.83 -20.40 8.05
C SER A 704 16.39 -20.17 7.57
N VAL A 705 15.54 -19.56 8.42
CA VAL A 705 14.17 -19.17 8.07
C VAL A 705 14.16 -18.24 6.87
N THR A 706 15.02 -17.22 6.86
CA THR A 706 15.15 -16.26 5.76
C THR A 706 15.62 -16.92 4.47
N TYR A 707 16.64 -17.77 4.53
CA TYR A 707 17.15 -18.48 3.36
C TYR A 707 16.07 -19.37 2.72
N ILE A 708 15.37 -20.18 3.53
CA ILE A 708 14.26 -21.01 3.06
C ILE A 708 13.13 -20.15 2.50
N SER A 709 12.85 -19.00 3.12
CA SER A 709 11.83 -18.05 2.63
C SER A 709 12.20 -17.51 1.26
N LEU A 710 13.47 -17.15 1.04
CA LEU A 710 13.96 -16.67 -0.25
C LEU A 710 13.86 -17.78 -1.32
N LEU A 711 14.35 -18.99 -1.02
CA LEU A 711 14.22 -20.12 -1.95
C LEU A 711 12.75 -20.37 -2.32
N TYR A 712 11.85 -20.30 -1.35
CA TYR A 712 10.41 -20.47 -1.57
C TYR A 712 9.84 -19.35 -2.44
N ILE A 713 10.18 -18.10 -2.14
CA ILE A 713 9.72 -16.93 -2.92
C ILE A 713 10.17 -17.04 -4.38
N PHE A 714 11.40 -17.50 -4.62
CA PHE A 714 11.98 -17.68 -5.95
C PHE A 714 11.58 -19.00 -6.63
N GLY A 715 10.70 -19.80 -6.03
CA GLY A 715 10.25 -21.06 -6.61
C GLY A 715 11.33 -22.15 -6.71
N ARG A 716 12.43 -22.03 -5.97
CA ARG A 716 13.52 -23.03 -5.90
C ARG A 716 13.17 -24.13 -4.89
N TYR A 717 12.02 -24.76 -5.10
CA TYR A 717 11.45 -25.76 -4.18
C TYR A 717 12.32 -27.02 -4.10
N GLU A 718 12.86 -27.49 -5.22
CA GLU A 718 13.76 -28.65 -5.23
C GLU A 718 14.99 -28.44 -4.33
N THR A 719 15.52 -27.22 -4.33
CA THR A 719 16.63 -26.82 -3.45
C THR A 719 16.25 -26.91 -1.98
N ILE A 720 15.00 -26.57 -1.63
CA ILE A 720 14.49 -26.70 -0.26
C ILE A 720 14.42 -28.18 0.14
N PHE A 721 13.93 -29.04 -0.74
CA PHE A 721 13.74 -30.46 -0.46
C PHE A 721 15.02 -31.29 -0.48
N GLN A 722 16.10 -30.77 -1.08
CA GLN A 722 17.45 -31.36 -1.00
C GLN A 722 18.11 -31.20 0.39
N ILE A 723 17.58 -30.33 1.25
CA ILE A 723 18.12 -30.08 2.59
C ILE A 723 17.74 -31.23 3.52
N LYS A 724 18.73 -31.95 4.05
CA LYS A 724 18.46 -33.03 5.02
C LYS A 724 17.96 -32.43 6.33
N ASN A 725 17.07 -33.17 6.99
CA ASN A 725 16.47 -32.79 8.28
C ASN A 725 15.73 -31.44 8.25
N LEU A 726 15.18 -31.05 7.10
CA LEU A 726 14.37 -29.84 6.94
C LEU A 726 13.23 -29.80 7.98
N SER A 727 13.36 -28.92 8.97
CA SER A 727 12.33 -28.76 10.00
C SER A 727 11.12 -28.02 9.41
N LEU A 728 9.96 -28.68 9.42
CA LEU A 728 8.71 -28.06 8.98
C LEU A 728 8.31 -26.79 9.80
N VAL A 729 8.90 -26.60 10.98
CA VAL A 729 8.72 -25.39 11.81
C VAL A 729 9.15 -24.13 11.05
N LEU A 730 10.14 -24.24 10.15
CA LEU A 730 10.62 -23.12 9.34
C LEU A 730 9.52 -22.56 8.42
N PHE A 731 8.45 -23.31 8.16
CA PHE A 731 7.35 -22.91 7.29
C PHE A 731 6.10 -22.42 8.03
N GLN A 732 6.09 -22.35 9.37
CA GLN A 732 4.86 -22.01 10.12
C GLN A 732 4.26 -20.65 9.72
N ASN A 733 5.08 -19.73 9.20
CA ASN A 733 4.66 -18.40 8.76
C ASN A 733 4.51 -18.25 7.24
N PHE A 734 4.58 -19.34 6.48
CA PHE A 734 4.55 -19.28 5.01
C PHE A 734 3.11 -19.37 4.53
N LYS A 735 2.72 -18.42 3.66
CA LYS A 735 1.53 -18.57 2.82
C LYS A 735 1.87 -19.54 1.70
N PHE A 736 1.40 -20.78 1.80
CA PHE A 736 1.78 -21.83 0.87
C PHE A 736 1.07 -21.75 -0.48
N SER A 737 1.83 -21.88 -1.56
CA SER A 737 1.29 -22.08 -2.91
C SER A 737 0.83 -23.53 -3.09
N THR A 738 -0.12 -23.73 -3.98
CA THR A 738 -0.59 -25.06 -4.40
C THR A 738 0.55 -25.93 -4.93
N GLU A 739 1.44 -25.36 -5.76
CA GLU A 739 2.61 -26.03 -6.31
C GLU A 739 3.58 -26.48 -5.23
N PHE A 740 3.87 -25.63 -4.23
CA PHE A 740 4.76 -25.99 -3.13
C PHE A 740 4.16 -27.08 -2.24
N ILE A 741 2.86 -26.99 -1.92
CA ILE A 741 2.18 -28.05 -1.16
C ILE A 741 2.24 -29.38 -1.91
N ASP A 742 2.00 -29.38 -3.23
CA ASP A 742 2.08 -30.58 -4.05
C ASP A 742 3.47 -31.22 -3.97
N GLN A 743 4.54 -30.44 -4.18
CA GLN A 743 5.91 -30.95 -4.12
C GLN A 743 6.33 -31.34 -2.70
N LEU A 744 5.95 -30.57 -1.68
CA LEU A 744 6.22 -30.88 -0.28
C LEU A 744 5.64 -32.24 0.10
N LEU A 745 4.37 -32.47 -0.24
CA LEU A 745 3.68 -33.71 0.09
C LEU A 745 4.21 -34.89 -0.71
N ASN A 746 4.47 -34.69 -2.01
CA ASN A 746 5.10 -35.70 -2.84
C ASN A 746 6.44 -36.15 -2.26
N ASN A 747 7.30 -35.20 -1.89
CA ASN A 747 8.60 -35.50 -1.29
C ASN A 747 8.46 -36.21 0.06
N LEU A 748 7.60 -35.72 0.97
CA LEU A 748 7.37 -36.38 2.27
C LEU A 748 6.88 -37.83 2.11
N LEU A 749 5.98 -38.08 1.15
CA LEU A 749 5.44 -39.42 0.85
C LEU A 749 6.50 -40.34 0.23
N ILE A 750 7.24 -39.86 -0.77
CA ILE A 750 8.28 -40.64 -1.45
C ILE A 750 9.41 -41.00 -0.48
N THR A 751 9.87 -40.07 0.35
CA THR A 751 10.98 -40.31 1.29
C THR A 751 10.56 -41.13 2.53
N LYS A 752 9.29 -41.50 2.67
CA LYS A 752 8.72 -42.25 3.81
C LYS A 752 9.02 -41.66 5.19
N THR A 753 9.29 -40.36 5.28
CA THR A 753 9.65 -39.66 6.53
C THR A 753 8.43 -39.20 7.34
N ILE A 754 7.21 -39.42 6.83
CA ILE A 754 5.94 -38.89 7.37
C ILE A 754 5.70 -39.23 8.85
N LYS A 755 6.09 -40.42 9.32
CA LYS A 755 5.87 -40.81 10.73
C LYS A 755 6.59 -39.91 11.73
N ILE A 756 7.71 -39.29 11.34
CA ILE A 756 8.48 -38.36 12.20
C ILE A 756 7.84 -36.97 12.21
N TYR A 757 6.97 -36.66 11.24
CA TYR A 757 6.45 -35.32 11.00
C TYR A 757 4.92 -35.18 11.16
N GLU A 758 4.20 -36.20 11.67
CA GLU A 758 2.73 -36.19 11.78
C GLU A 758 2.19 -34.92 12.46
N ILE A 759 2.76 -34.52 13.60
CA ILE A 759 2.33 -33.31 14.34
C ILE A 759 2.51 -32.05 13.49
N LYS A 760 3.67 -31.90 12.83
CA LYS A 760 3.99 -30.70 12.05
C LYS A 760 3.22 -30.62 10.74
N LEU A 761 2.91 -31.75 10.12
CA LEU A 761 2.06 -31.78 8.91
C LEU A 761 0.63 -31.37 9.24
N CYS A 762 0.12 -31.80 10.40
CA CYS A 762 -1.19 -31.36 10.90
C CYS A 762 -1.22 -29.84 11.13
N GLU A 763 -0.14 -29.25 11.68
CA GLU A 763 0.00 -27.79 11.82
C GLU A 763 -0.03 -27.07 10.47
N ILE A 764 0.66 -27.57 9.45
CA ILE A 764 0.64 -26.99 8.10
C ILE A 764 -0.78 -26.98 7.54
N ILE A 765 -1.51 -28.10 7.64
CA ILE A 765 -2.87 -28.20 7.12
C ILE A 765 -3.83 -27.34 7.93
N MET A 766 -3.66 -27.28 9.25
CA MET A 766 -4.35 -26.34 10.12
C MET A 766 -4.13 -24.90 9.69
N ASN A 767 -2.92 -24.52 9.32
CA ASN A 767 -2.63 -23.19 8.79
C ASN A 767 -3.34 -22.94 7.45
N LEU A 768 -3.30 -23.91 6.51
CA LEU A 768 -4.06 -23.81 5.25
C LEU A 768 -5.57 -23.61 5.47
N ILE A 769 -6.14 -24.33 6.46
CA ILE A 769 -7.55 -24.19 6.84
C ILE A 769 -7.79 -22.82 7.45
N ASN A 770 -6.97 -22.38 8.41
CA ASN A 770 -7.11 -21.07 9.04
C ASN A 770 -7.05 -19.92 8.01
N GLU A 771 -6.18 -20.06 7.00
CA GLU A 771 -6.03 -19.09 5.91
C GLU A 771 -7.14 -19.16 4.85
N GLY A 772 -8.01 -20.18 4.86
CA GLY A 772 -9.02 -20.38 3.82
C GLY A 772 -8.42 -20.79 2.46
N ASN A 773 -7.29 -21.50 2.45
CA ASN A 773 -6.59 -21.88 1.23
C ASN A 773 -7.23 -23.11 0.55
N THR A 774 -8.43 -22.93 -0.02
CA THR A 774 -9.21 -24.02 -0.60
C THR A 774 -8.48 -24.74 -1.75
N ALA A 775 -7.70 -24.00 -2.54
CA ALA A 775 -6.97 -24.59 -3.67
C ALA A 775 -5.93 -25.61 -3.19
N ALA A 776 -5.18 -25.31 -2.13
CA ALA A 776 -4.25 -26.26 -1.53
C ALA A 776 -4.99 -27.45 -0.94
N ILE A 777 -6.08 -27.22 -0.18
CA ILE A 777 -6.89 -28.32 0.39
C ILE A 777 -7.47 -29.25 -0.69
N LYS A 778 -7.91 -28.71 -1.84
CA LYS A 778 -8.35 -29.52 -2.99
C LYS A 778 -7.23 -30.39 -3.56
N ILE A 779 -6.01 -29.86 -3.67
CA ILE A 779 -4.87 -30.67 -4.12
C ILE A 779 -4.56 -31.79 -3.13
N ILE A 780 -4.58 -31.47 -1.84
CA ILE A 780 -4.39 -32.47 -0.78
C ILE A 780 -5.46 -33.56 -0.87
N SER A 781 -6.72 -33.18 -1.03
CA SER A 781 -7.81 -34.15 -1.08
C SER A 781 -7.76 -35.03 -2.33
N LEU A 782 -7.43 -34.46 -3.49
CA LEU A 782 -7.42 -35.18 -4.75
C LEU A 782 -6.17 -36.05 -4.95
N LYS A 783 -4.98 -35.55 -4.62
CA LYS A 783 -3.71 -36.26 -4.86
C LYS A 783 -3.19 -37.03 -3.65
N TYR A 784 -3.53 -36.57 -2.45
CA TYR A 784 -2.99 -37.10 -1.20
C TYR A 784 -4.08 -37.39 -0.15
N PRO A 785 -5.18 -38.09 -0.52
CA PRO A 785 -6.34 -38.28 0.35
C PRO A 785 -6.00 -38.94 1.70
N GLN A 786 -4.96 -39.77 1.74
CA GLN A 786 -4.44 -40.42 2.95
C GLN A 786 -4.05 -39.43 4.06
N ILE A 787 -3.70 -38.19 3.71
CA ILE A 787 -3.34 -37.15 4.67
C ILE A 787 -4.55 -36.73 5.48
N ILE A 788 -5.67 -36.41 4.83
CA ILE A 788 -6.88 -35.90 5.50
C ILE A 788 -7.82 -37.01 5.97
N THR A 789 -7.62 -38.23 5.49
CA THR A 789 -8.43 -39.38 5.89
C THR A 789 -8.09 -39.82 7.32
N LYS A 790 -9.12 -40.09 8.11
CA LYS A 790 -8.99 -40.51 9.51
C LYS A 790 -8.24 -41.85 9.62
N HIS A 791 -7.13 -41.87 10.37
CA HIS A 791 -6.48 -43.13 10.74
C HIS A 791 -7.42 -43.96 11.62
N SER A 792 -7.68 -45.21 11.23
CA SER A 792 -8.50 -46.15 12.00
C SER A 792 -8.09 -47.59 11.69
N PRO A 793 -8.45 -48.58 12.52
CA PRO A 793 -8.21 -50.00 12.19
C PRO A 793 -8.80 -50.40 10.82
N LEU A 794 -9.84 -49.66 10.45
CA LEU A 794 -10.61 -49.74 9.23
C LEU A 794 -9.96 -49.03 8.02
N ASN A 795 -9.15 -48.00 8.28
CA ASN A 795 -8.38 -47.31 7.26
C ASN A 795 -6.96 -47.05 7.80
N PRO A 796 -6.08 -48.07 7.73
CA PRO A 796 -4.73 -47.96 8.25
C PRO A 796 -3.87 -46.94 7.47
N ASN A 797 -4.29 -46.58 6.26
CA ASN A 797 -3.57 -45.66 5.39
C ASN A 797 -3.77 -44.19 5.78
N GLY A 798 -4.79 -43.86 6.59
CA GLY A 798 -4.97 -42.52 7.12
C GLY A 798 -3.76 -42.08 7.95
N ILE A 799 -3.27 -40.85 7.78
CA ILE A 799 -2.09 -40.35 8.49
C ILE A 799 -2.46 -39.77 9.85
N PHE A 800 -3.53 -38.97 9.97
CA PHE A 800 -3.87 -38.31 11.23
C PHE A 800 -4.82 -39.12 12.09
N LYS A 801 -4.46 -39.31 13.36
CA LYS A 801 -5.38 -39.82 14.38
C LYS A 801 -6.53 -38.87 14.70
N ASN A 802 -6.32 -37.56 14.57
CA ASN A 802 -7.29 -36.52 14.96
C ASN A 802 -7.69 -35.60 13.79
N SER A 803 -8.00 -36.16 12.62
CA SER A 803 -8.48 -35.38 11.46
C SER A 803 -9.75 -34.57 11.77
N LYS A 804 -10.57 -35.01 12.73
CA LYS A 804 -11.76 -34.27 13.23
C LYS A 804 -11.44 -32.86 13.72
N LYS A 805 -10.22 -32.61 14.23
CA LYS A 805 -9.78 -31.27 14.62
C LYS A 805 -9.72 -30.33 13.41
N LEU A 806 -9.28 -30.81 12.26
CA LEU A 806 -9.21 -30.04 11.01
C LEU A 806 -10.61 -29.58 10.58
N LEU A 807 -11.57 -30.50 10.58
CA LEU A 807 -12.97 -30.20 10.24
C LEU A 807 -13.61 -29.22 11.22
N ARG A 808 -13.38 -29.40 12.53
CA ARG A 808 -13.90 -28.47 13.54
C ARG A 808 -13.39 -27.05 13.30
N GLU A 809 -12.13 -26.91 12.94
CA GLU A 809 -11.51 -25.61 12.72
C GLU A 809 -11.98 -24.97 11.40
N SER A 810 -12.21 -25.75 10.34
CA SER A 810 -12.81 -25.20 9.11
C SER A 810 -14.24 -24.70 9.33
N ILE A 811 -15.03 -25.42 10.13
CA ILE A 811 -16.40 -25.03 10.53
C ILE A 811 -16.35 -23.76 11.40
N LYS A 812 -15.47 -23.73 12.41
CA LYS A 812 -15.30 -22.57 13.31
C LYS A 812 -14.90 -21.30 12.54
N ARG A 813 -14.15 -21.44 11.44
CA ARG A 813 -13.72 -20.34 10.58
C ARG A 813 -14.72 -20.01 9.47
N ASP A 814 -15.83 -20.73 9.37
CA ASP A 814 -16.85 -20.60 8.31
C ASP A 814 -16.29 -20.77 6.88
N HIS A 815 -15.28 -21.63 6.74
CA HIS A 815 -14.75 -22.02 5.43
C HIS A 815 -15.58 -23.18 4.88
N VAL A 816 -16.76 -22.86 4.34
CA VAL A 816 -17.77 -23.85 3.90
C VAL A 816 -17.21 -24.89 2.94
N GLU A 817 -16.55 -24.45 1.86
CA GLU A 817 -16.01 -25.35 0.83
C GLU A 817 -14.90 -26.28 1.38
N ILE A 818 -14.04 -25.77 2.26
CA ILE A 818 -13.03 -26.59 2.95
C ILE A 818 -13.72 -27.61 3.86
N SER A 819 -14.77 -27.19 4.56
CA SER A 819 -15.54 -28.07 5.44
C SER A 819 -16.20 -29.20 4.65
N GLU A 820 -16.83 -28.90 3.52
CA GLU A 820 -17.42 -29.90 2.62
C GLU A 820 -16.39 -30.92 2.13
N ILE A 821 -15.22 -30.46 1.70
CA ILE A 821 -14.11 -31.34 1.32
C ILE A 821 -13.74 -32.24 2.51
N LEU A 822 -13.51 -31.67 3.69
CA LEU A 822 -13.10 -32.42 4.88
C LEU A 822 -14.18 -33.39 5.38
N PHE A 823 -15.47 -33.06 5.23
CA PHE A 823 -16.60 -33.92 5.56
C PHE A 823 -16.54 -35.24 4.80
N TYR A 824 -16.23 -35.17 3.50
CA TYR A 824 -16.13 -36.33 2.63
C TYR A 824 -15.07 -37.35 3.13
N TYR A 825 -13.91 -36.87 3.59
CA TYR A 825 -12.79 -37.73 3.97
C TYR A 825 -12.77 -38.15 5.45
N ILE A 826 -13.36 -37.36 6.36
CA ILE A 826 -13.24 -37.60 7.81
C ILE A 826 -14.33 -38.54 8.35
N SER A 827 -15.45 -38.69 7.63
CA SER A 827 -16.58 -39.55 8.03
C SER A 827 -17.01 -39.33 9.49
N ILE A 828 -17.78 -38.27 9.74
CA ILE A 828 -18.44 -38.06 11.05
C ILE A 828 -19.90 -38.52 11.00
N ASN A 829 -20.41 -39.07 12.10
CA ASN A 829 -21.83 -39.43 12.19
C ASN A 829 -22.68 -38.21 12.59
N ASN A 830 -24.00 -38.25 12.35
CA ASN A 830 -24.90 -37.14 12.64
C ASN A 830 -24.85 -36.70 14.11
N LYS A 831 -24.76 -37.63 15.07
CA LYS A 831 -24.65 -37.29 16.50
C LYS A 831 -23.37 -36.53 16.83
N GLU A 832 -22.26 -36.86 16.17
CA GLU A 832 -20.99 -36.14 16.31
C GLU A 832 -21.07 -34.75 15.68
N PHE A 833 -21.68 -34.63 14.51
CA PHE A 833 -21.92 -33.35 13.85
C PHE A 833 -22.81 -32.43 14.70
N GLU A 834 -23.93 -32.94 15.20
CA GLU A 834 -24.83 -32.23 16.12
C GLU A 834 -24.09 -31.79 17.39
N ARG A 835 -23.23 -32.64 17.96
CA ARG A 835 -22.38 -32.25 19.10
C ARG A 835 -21.39 -31.14 18.74
N TYR A 836 -20.86 -31.13 17.52
CA TYR A 836 -19.96 -30.06 17.08
C TYR A 836 -20.69 -28.73 16.94
N ILE A 837 -21.88 -28.72 16.32
CA ILE A 837 -22.73 -27.53 16.24
C ILE A 837 -23.18 -27.08 17.64
N LYS A 838 -23.55 -28.01 18.52
CA LYS A 838 -24.06 -27.68 19.86
C LYS A 838 -23.00 -27.12 20.81
N ASN A 839 -21.73 -27.48 20.59
CA ASN A 839 -20.57 -27.06 21.39
C ASN A 839 -19.76 -25.91 20.79
N SER A 840 -20.02 -25.48 19.54
CA SER A 840 -19.54 -24.17 19.09
C SER A 840 -20.36 -23.11 19.81
N SER A 841 -19.69 -22.29 20.63
CA SER A 841 -20.29 -21.19 21.40
C SER A 841 -20.97 -20.11 20.56
N ASP A 842 -20.86 -20.17 19.23
CA ASP A 842 -21.41 -19.21 18.28
C ASP A 842 -22.76 -19.70 17.70
N ARG A 843 -23.74 -20.00 18.56
CA ARG A 843 -25.07 -20.50 18.14
C ARG A 843 -25.81 -19.54 17.20
N GLU A 844 -25.54 -18.23 17.28
CA GLU A 844 -26.25 -17.23 16.46
C GLU A 844 -25.91 -17.29 14.96
N LEU A 845 -24.82 -17.95 14.55
CA LEU A 845 -24.41 -18.00 13.14
C LEU A 845 -25.04 -19.17 12.35
N PHE A 846 -25.44 -20.26 13.01
CA PHE A 846 -25.81 -21.51 12.34
C PHE A 846 -27.31 -21.63 12.01
N ASP A 847 -28.19 -20.95 12.75
CA ASP A 847 -29.63 -20.99 12.51
C ASP A 847 -30.05 -20.28 11.20
N PHE A 848 -29.15 -19.51 10.57
CA PHE A 848 -29.46 -18.77 9.35
C PHE A 848 -29.27 -19.54 8.02
N LYS A 849 -28.81 -20.80 8.06
CA LYS A 849 -28.36 -21.51 6.84
C LYS A 849 -28.82 -22.96 6.65
N LEU A 850 -29.68 -23.51 7.50
CA LEU A 850 -30.34 -24.79 7.21
C LEU A 850 -31.69 -24.53 6.50
N ASN A 851 -31.59 -24.15 5.23
CA ASN A 851 -32.62 -24.28 4.19
C ASN A 851 -31.94 -24.57 2.85
#